data_AF-A0A8H3BEN4-F1
#
_entry.id   AF-A0A8H3BEN4-F1
#
_cell.length_a   1.000
_cell.length_b   1.000
_cell.length_c   1.000
_cell.angle_alpha   90.00
_cell.angle_beta   90.00
_cell.angle_gamma   90.00
#
_symmetry.space_group_name_H-M   'P 1'
#
loop_
_entity.id
_entity.type
_entity.pdbx_description
1 polymer ?
#
loop_
_entity_poly.entity_id
_entity_poly.type
_entity_poly.pdbx_seq_one_letter_code
_entity_poly.pdbx_strand_id
1 'polypeptide(L)'
;MFGELDVPLDPKQPFTDYTRWRLRCSEGGRQIWHYLKDSELSNWPQNTGDKYWLGLPTELPELPPATDARSAARRGFEFYKHLQDADGHWPGEYGGPMFLLPGLVIGSYVAGMGFEEAERLEMIRYLMNRASPVDGGWGLHIEGHTTVFGTALNYVAARLLGCSATHPVLVRARETLHKLGGATGAPHWGKTWLSILNVYEWEGLNPIPPELWLLPEWLPIHPHRWWIHTRNVYIPMSYLYATRFKAPEDDLILALRKELYVEPYDQIDWVNQRNNINPVDIYAPHTRILDILNGIIGTYESCAIPPIRRKALDYCYNLIVMEDENTAHSTLAPVNKMLNLVVRAHVEGPDSLTYKLHEGTRRDFMWLGAEGMMMNGTNGSQLWDLSFISQALVESGFGEEEAVRPYLIKALHWLDECQIRDNPKFYKEAYRHTSKGAWPFSNRMQSYTVSDCTAEGLKAVLYLQEQMSYTPKLLSKERLCDAVDCMLTMQNPDGGFASYELVRGPKWLEFINPAEVFGDIMIEFTYPECTTSVITGLAHFKRVFPDYRRKEIENVTSKAIKYLHNAQKPEGGWFGSWGICFTYATMFALESLSLVNETYGNSTHAKRACEFLLSKQKPDGGWGESYQSCVQGVYVEHEMSQVVQTSWATLALMYAKYPHREPIEKAVKLVMSRQLPDGSWAQEAIEGIFNKNCAISYPNFKFSFTIWMLGKALLTSTINSQASSKIIGQLSMSFNGAPNGSDSSSIARDDAAAYLRNASFSRSENSTAPSAAVTAADLLNATSFDPSRLHPMAGISDRLDYLALDDEKTNALPGAGTALPSRGWSDDLCYGTGTTYLSVLFGKVSRLVDFMAFKKVMHDPSRSLALDSV
;
A
#
# COMPACT_ATOMS: atom_id res chain seq x y z
N MET A 1 14.23 -3.43 30.63
CA MET A 1 14.77 -2.59 29.55
C MET A 1 15.87 -3.38 28.85
N PHE A 2 15.95 -3.34 27.52
CA PHE A 2 16.81 -4.25 26.77
C PHE A 2 18.29 -3.92 26.96
N GLY A 3 19.10 -4.90 27.40
CA GLY A 3 20.56 -4.74 27.48
C GLY A 3 21.21 -4.76 26.10
N GLU A 4 22.44 -4.27 25.98
CA GLU A 4 23.24 -4.35 24.75
C GLU A 4 23.42 -5.80 24.29
N LEU A 5 23.44 -6.03 22.97
CA LEU A 5 23.70 -7.33 22.36
C LEU A 5 25.07 -7.34 21.68
N ASP A 6 25.69 -8.52 21.61
CA ASP A 6 26.84 -8.74 20.74
C ASP A 6 26.33 -8.87 19.29
N VAL A 7 26.33 -7.76 18.56
CA VAL A 7 25.81 -7.66 17.19
C VAL A 7 26.93 -7.97 16.19
N PRO A 8 26.76 -8.98 15.31
CA PRO A 8 27.75 -9.26 14.27
C PRO A 8 27.91 -8.12 13.26
N LEU A 9 29.12 -7.97 12.70
CA LEU A 9 29.45 -6.88 11.77
C LEU A 9 28.83 -7.04 10.38
N ASP A 10 28.73 -8.28 9.88
CA ASP A 10 28.27 -8.57 8.52
C ASP A 10 26.81 -9.04 8.51
N PRO A 11 25.85 -8.19 8.08
CA PRO A 11 24.42 -8.55 8.06
C PRO A 11 24.06 -9.53 6.94
N LYS A 12 24.99 -9.87 6.03
CA LYS A 12 24.74 -10.85 4.96
C LYS A 12 24.62 -12.27 5.49
N GLN A 13 25.22 -12.57 6.63
CA GLN A 13 25.00 -13.83 7.34
C GLN A 13 23.85 -13.70 8.34
N PRO A 14 23.01 -14.74 8.51
CA PRO A 14 22.03 -14.80 9.58
C PRO A 14 22.64 -14.55 10.96
N PHE A 15 21.96 -13.75 11.79
CA PHE A 15 22.40 -13.50 13.18
C PHE A 15 21.88 -14.57 14.13
N THR A 16 20.89 -15.34 13.69
CA THR A 16 20.33 -16.49 14.38
C THR A 16 20.46 -17.74 13.51
N ASP A 17 20.39 -18.91 14.14
CA ASP A 17 20.28 -20.18 13.42
C ASP A 17 18.92 -20.27 12.71
N TYR A 18 18.94 -20.03 11.40
CA TYR A 18 17.75 -20.03 10.55
C TYR A 18 17.03 -21.37 10.50
N THR A 19 17.68 -22.49 10.83
CA THR A 19 17.04 -23.81 10.87
C THR A 19 16.05 -23.96 12.04
N ARG A 20 16.03 -23.01 12.98
CA ARG A 20 15.13 -22.98 14.14
C ARG A 20 13.88 -22.14 13.96
N TRP A 21 13.81 -21.30 12.93
CA TRP A 21 12.64 -20.48 12.68
C TRP A 21 11.53 -21.28 12.01
N ARG A 22 10.29 -21.10 12.45
CA ARG A 22 9.07 -21.64 11.83
C ARG A 22 8.01 -20.56 11.66
N LEU A 23 7.40 -20.51 10.50
CA LEU A 23 6.17 -19.77 10.28
C LEU A 23 5.00 -20.66 10.71
N ARG A 24 4.17 -20.12 11.59
CA ARG A 24 2.86 -20.68 11.91
C ARG A 24 1.78 -19.84 11.29
N CYS A 25 1.06 -20.43 10.36
CA CYS A 25 -0.25 -19.97 9.98
C CYS A 25 -1.28 -20.71 10.83
N SER A 26 -2.20 -19.96 11.44
CA SER A 26 -3.31 -20.51 12.22
C SER A 26 -4.64 -20.19 11.58
N GLU A 27 -5.71 -20.87 12.01
CA GLU A 27 -7.08 -20.66 11.52
C GLU A 27 -7.40 -19.16 11.40
N GLY A 28 -7.96 -18.78 10.25
CA GLY A 28 -8.20 -17.38 9.90
C GLY A 28 -7.01 -16.62 9.32
N GLY A 29 -5.93 -17.29 8.88
CA GLY A 29 -4.83 -16.68 8.12
C GLY A 29 -3.83 -15.86 8.95
N ARG A 30 -3.80 -16.03 10.27
CA ARG A 30 -2.84 -15.32 11.14
C ARG A 30 -1.44 -15.91 11.01
N GLN A 31 -0.44 -15.07 10.78
CA GLN A 31 0.95 -15.44 10.48
C GLN A 31 1.89 -15.02 11.61
N ILE A 32 2.62 -15.97 12.19
CA ILE A 32 3.58 -15.68 13.28
C ILE A 32 4.84 -16.51 13.12
N TRP A 33 6.00 -15.86 13.23
CA TRP A 33 7.30 -16.53 13.27
C TRP A 33 7.68 -16.93 14.68
N HIS A 34 8.21 -18.14 14.83
CA HIS A 34 8.65 -18.73 16.10
C HIS A 34 10.11 -19.19 16.01
N TYR A 35 10.91 -18.86 17.02
CA TYR A 35 12.27 -19.37 17.17
C TYR A 35 12.29 -20.56 18.13
N LEU A 36 12.55 -21.76 17.60
CA LEU A 36 12.40 -23.00 18.36
C LEU A 36 13.62 -23.37 19.22
N LYS A 37 13.34 -23.96 20.39
CA LYS A 37 14.33 -24.62 21.25
C LYS A 37 14.64 -26.02 20.73
N ASP A 38 15.77 -26.59 21.16
CA ASP A 38 16.22 -27.93 20.71
C ASP A 38 15.17 -29.03 20.90
N SER A 39 14.42 -28.97 22.00
CA SER A 39 13.34 -29.92 22.32
C SER A 39 12.14 -29.86 21.38
N GLU A 40 11.99 -28.78 20.61
CA GLU A 40 10.84 -28.54 19.73
C GLU A 40 11.13 -28.90 18.27
N LEU A 41 12.40 -28.91 17.87
CA LEU A 41 12.82 -29.09 16.48
C LEU A 41 12.36 -30.42 15.86
N SER A 42 12.35 -31.50 16.64
CA SER A 42 11.91 -32.82 16.15
C SER A 42 10.40 -32.89 15.89
N ASN A 43 9.62 -32.08 16.60
CA ASN A 43 8.15 -32.10 16.53
C ASN A 43 7.60 -31.12 15.49
N TRP A 44 8.38 -30.12 15.11
CA TRP A 44 8.02 -29.12 14.11
C TRP A 44 9.17 -28.94 13.12
N PRO A 45 9.29 -29.81 12.10
CA PRO A 45 10.31 -29.66 11.05
C PRO A 45 10.02 -28.45 10.15
N GLN A 46 11.07 -27.89 9.51
CA GLN A 46 10.87 -26.83 8.52
C GLN A 46 10.15 -27.36 7.29
N ASN A 47 9.14 -26.62 6.84
CA ASN A 47 8.49 -26.87 5.57
C ASN A 47 9.13 -26.03 4.44
N THR A 48 8.68 -26.22 3.20
CA THR A 48 9.19 -25.49 2.03
C THR A 48 8.95 -23.98 2.13
N GLY A 49 7.82 -23.56 2.69
CA GLY A 49 7.49 -22.14 2.91
C GLY A 49 8.44 -21.47 3.90
N ASP A 50 8.75 -22.13 5.01
CA ASP A 50 9.74 -21.68 5.99
C ASP A 50 11.08 -21.41 5.28
N LYS A 51 11.57 -22.42 4.54
CA LYS A 51 12.85 -22.33 3.84
C LYS A 51 12.84 -21.22 2.79
N TYR A 52 11.77 -21.12 2.00
CA TYR A 52 11.63 -20.10 0.95
C TYR A 52 11.74 -18.68 1.53
N TRP A 53 10.94 -18.36 2.55
CA TRP A 53 10.91 -17.01 3.11
C TRP A 53 12.18 -16.65 3.89
N LEU A 54 12.85 -17.65 4.47
CA LEU A 54 14.15 -17.51 5.10
C LEU A 54 15.32 -17.39 4.10
N GLY A 55 15.07 -17.58 2.80
CA GLY A 55 16.13 -17.61 1.77
C GLY A 55 17.02 -18.86 1.85
N LEU A 56 16.54 -19.93 2.47
CA LEU A 56 17.20 -21.23 2.50
C LEU A 56 16.85 -22.04 1.24
N PRO A 57 17.72 -22.98 0.81
CA PRO A 57 17.41 -23.89 -0.28
C PRO A 57 16.11 -24.66 -0.01
N THR A 58 15.14 -24.56 -0.92
CA THR A 58 13.82 -25.22 -0.76
C THR A 58 13.86 -26.73 -0.99
N GLU A 59 14.97 -27.26 -1.54
CA GLU A 59 15.16 -28.67 -1.94
C GLU A 59 14.16 -29.15 -3.00
N LEU A 60 13.40 -28.23 -3.61
CA LEU A 60 12.53 -28.55 -4.74
C LEU A 60 13.38 -28.91 -5.97
N PRO A 61 12.94 -29.88 -6.78
CA PRO A 61 13.69 -30.31 -7.95
C PRO A 61 13.68 -29.23 -9.04
N GLU A 62 14.75 -29.19 -9.83
CA GLU A 62 14.72 -28.44 -11.09
C GLU A 62 13.68 -29.02 -12.04
N LEU A 63 12.93 -28.14 -12.71
CA LEU A 63 11.93 -28.49 -13.69
C LEU A 63 12.52 -28.34 -15.10
N PRO A 64 12.18 -29.24 -16.05
CA PRO A 64 12.59 -29.09 -17.44
C PRO A 64 12.24 -27.69 -17.99
N PRO A 65 13.09 -27.08 -18.84
CA PRO A 65 12.81 -25.76 -19.39
C PRO A 65 11.44 -25.71 -20.08
N ALA A 66 10.69 -24.64 -19.82
CA ALA A 66 9.41 -24.41 -20.47
C ALA A 66 9.57 -24.27 -21.99
N THR A 67 8.76 -25.01 -22.75
CA THR A 67 8.75 -24.97 -24.21
C THR A 67 7.77 -23.94 -24.76
N ASP A 68 6.77 -23.58 -23.95
CA ASP A 68 5.69 -22.65 -24.30
C ASP A 68 5.13 -21.95 -23.05
N ALA A 69 4.29 -20.93 -23.27
CA ALA A 69 3.72 -20.12 -22.20
C ALA A 69 2.90 -20.93 -21.17
N ARG A 70 2.14 -21.95 -21.61
CA ARG A 70 1.34 -22.78 -20.69
C ARG A 70 2.22 -23.66 -19.84
N SER A 71 3.27 -24.26 -20.42
CA SER A 71 4.26 -25.03 -19.67
C SER A 71 5.01 -24.14 -18.65
N ALA A 72 5.33 -22.89 -19.01
CA ALA A 72 5.93 -21.92 -18.09
C ALA A 72 4.98 -21.55 -16.94
N ALA A 73 3.72 -21.24 -17.24
CA ALA A 73 2.71 -20.95 -16.21
C ALA A 73 2.47 -22.15 -15.29
N ARG A 74 2.45 -23.37 -15.85
CA ARG A 74 2.36 -24.63 -15.09
C ARG A 74 3.57 -24.82 -14.16
N ARG A 75 4.79 -24.59 -14.64
CA ARG A 75 6.01 -24.63 -13.80
C ARG A 75 5.95 -23.60 -12.68
N GLY A 76 5.46 -22.41 -12.97
CA GLY A 76 5.22 -21.35 -11.98
C GLY A 76 4.30 -21.81 -10.86
N PHE A 77 3.16 -22.41 -11.21
CA PHE A 77 2.25 -22.94 -10.20
C PHE A 77 2.79 -24.20 -9.50
N GLU A 78 3.54 -25.05 -10.21
CA GLU A 78 4.17 -26.23 -9.62
C GLU A 78 5.10 -25.85 -8.47
N PHE A 79 5.84 -24.74 -8.60
CA PHE A 79 6.58 -24.14 -7.49
C PHE A 79 5.64 -23.52 -6.45
N TYR A 80 4.77 -22.59 -6.88
CA TYR A 80 4.00 -21.74 -5.98
C TYR A 80 3.03 -22.51 -5.07
N LYS A 81 2.52 -23.67 -5.52
CA LYS A 81 1.64 -24.52 -4.71
C LYS A 81 2.33 -25.06 -3.45
N HIS A 82 3.66 -25.15 -3.43
CA HIS A 82 4.42 -25.55 -2.24
C HIS A 82 4.51 -24.44 -1.18
N LEU A 83 4.11 -23.21 -1.53
CA LEU A 83 4.01 -22.09 -0.61
C LEU A 83 2.60 -21.90 -0.05
N GLN A 84 1.61 -22.70 -0.48
CA GLN A 84 0.28 -22.69 0.16
C GLN A 84 0.39 -23.30 1.55
N ASP A 85 -0.09 -22.60 2.56
CA ASP A 85 -0.13 -23.11 3.92
C ASP A 85 -1.28 -24.13 4.11
N ALA A 86 -1.30 -24.80 5.26
CA ALA A 86 -2.26 -25.84 5.61
C ALA A 86 -3.71 -25.32 5.62
N ASP A 87 -3.94 -24.08 6.05
CA ASP A 87 -5.26 -23.44 6.10
C ASP A 87 -5.77 -22.97 4.72
N GLY A 88 -4.93 -23.02 3.68
CA GLY A 88 -5.30 -22.75 2.30
C GLY A 88 -4.88 -21.40 1.73
N HIS A 89 -4.36 -20.48 2.55
CA HIS A 89 -3.83 -19.22 2.04
C HIS A 89 -2.33 -19.29 1.70
N TRP A 90 -1.85 -18.27 0.99
CA TRP A 90 -0.43 -18.07 0.72
C TRP A 90 0.08 -16.97 1.65
N PRO A 91 0.89 -17.31 2.66
CA PRO A 91 1.50 -16.30 3.51
C PRO A 91 2.59 -15.55 2.74
N GLY A 92 2.88 -14.32 3.15
CA GLY A 92 3.88 -13.52 2.47
C GLY A 92 4.34 -12.31 3.24
N GLU A 93 5.58 -11.92 2.95
CA GLU A 93 6.12 -10.62 3.35
C GLU A 93 5.25 -9.50 2.79
N TYR A 94 5.00 -8.47 3.60
CA TYR A 94 4.30 -7.27 3.20
C TYR A 94 4.96 -6.01 3.79
N GLY A 95 6.29 -5.98 3.77
CA GLY A 95 7.11 -4.87 4.24
C GLY A 95 7.44 -3.84 3.15
N GLY A 96 8.41 -2.97 3.42
CA GLY A 96 8.87 -1.93 2.49
C GLY A 96 8.97 -0.54 3.13
N PRO A 97 7.94 -0.06 3.84
CA PRO A 97 8.03 1.20 4.56
C PRO A 97 9.01 1.13 5.75
N MET A 98 9.94 2.08 5.83
CA MET A 98 11.05 2.08 6.81
C MET A 98 10.74 2.88 8.09
N PHE A 99 9.49 3.32 8.28
CA PHE A 99 9.03 3.97 9.52
C PHE A 99 8.16 3.06 10.41
N LEU A 100 7.84 1.84 9.94
CA LEU A 100 6.98 0.90 10.67
C LEU A 100 7.73 0.19 11.79
N LEU A 101 8.86 -0.44 11.46
CA LEU A 101 9.70 -1.14 12.44
C LEU A 101 10.15 -0.20 13.58
N PRO A 102 10.56 1.05 13.33
CA PRO A 102 10.80 2.00 14.42
C PRO A 102 9.57 2.25 15.32
N GLY A 103 8.37 2.40 14.76
CA GLY A 103 7.14 2.54 15.55
C GLY A 103 6.85 1.30 16.40
N LEU A 104 7.09 0.09 15.87
CA LEU A 104 7.03 -1.16 16.63
C LEU A 104 8.01 -1.17 17.80
N VAL A 105 9.28 -0.85 17.55
CA VAL A 105 10.33 -0.89 18.57
C VAL A 105 10.10 0.17 19.64
N ILE A 106 9.85 1.43 19.24
CA ILE A 106 9.61 2.55 20.16
C ILE A 106 8.33 2.29 20.96
N GLY A 107 7.22 1.96 20.29
CA GLY A 107 5.94 1.70 20.95
C GLY A 107 6.03 0.55 21.95
N SER A 108 6.70 -0.53 21.59
CA SER A 108 6.97 -1.66 22.51
C SER A 108 7.85 -1.24 23.69
N TYR A 109 8.95 -0.55 23.43
CA TYR A 109 9.89 -0.10 24.48
C TYR A 109 9.18 0.75 25.54
N VAL A 110 8.43 1.75 25.08
CA VAL A 110 7.71 2.70 25.92
C VAL A 110 6.56 2.05 26.67
N ALA A 111 5.88 1.09 26.07
CA ALA A 111 4.83 0.32 26.72
C ALA A 111 5.37 -0.74 27.70
N GLY A 112 6.67 -0.98 27.74
CA GLY A 112 7.29 -2.05 28.54
C GLY A 112 7.11 -3.45 27.94
N MET A 113 6.85 -3.55 26.64
CA MET A 113 6.60 -4.80 25.92
C MET A 113 7.89 -5.35 25.31
N GLY A 114 8.35 -6.49 25.86
CA GLY A 114 9.59 -7.14 25.47
C GLY A 114 9.60 -7.73 24.05
N PHE A 115 10.82 -7.97 23.55
CA PHE A 115 11.11 -8.86 22.42
C PHE A 115 12.04 -9.99 22.89
N GLU A 116 11.94 -11.13 22.24
CA GLU A 116 12.92 -12.22 22.40
C GLU A 116 14.27 -11.83 21.79
N GLU A 117 15.36 -12.42 22.27
CA GLU A 117 16.71 -12.11 21.77
C GLU A 117 16.84 -12.37 20.27
N ALA A 118 16.30 -13.48 19.79
CA ALA A 118 16.30 -13.84 18.37
C ALA A 118 15.52 -12.82 17.51
N GLU A 119 14.37 -12.34 17.99
CA GLU A 119 13.60 -11.28 17.33
C GLU A 119 14.43 -9.99 17.25
N ARG A 120 15.12 -9.61 18.33
CA ARG A 120 15.97 -8.42 18.38
C ARG A 120 17.14 -8.48 17.40
N LEU A 121 17.85 -9.61 17.38
CA LEU A 121 18.96 -9.83 16.46
C LEU A 121 18.51 -9.72 15.00
N GLU A 122 17.40 -10.35 14.63
CA GLU A 122 16.93 -10.32 13.25
C GLU A 122 16.31 -8.97 12.85
N MET A 123 15.71 -8.22 13.78
CA MET A 123 15.30 -6.84 13.51
C MET A 123 16.51 -5.92 13.28
N ILE A 124 17.58 -6.06 14.09
CA ILE A 124 18.83 -5.33 13.87
C ILE A 124 19.43 -5.70 12.50
N ARG A 125 19.44 -7.00 12.16
CA ARG A 125 19.94 -7.48 10.86
C ARG A 125 19.17 -6.89 9.68
N TYR A 126 17.84 -6.83 9.76
CA TYR A 126 17.02 -6.17 8.74
C TYR A 126 17.43 -4.71 8.55
N LEU A 127 17.54 -3.95 9.64
CA LEU A 127 17.96 -2.55 9.59
C LEU A 127 19.34 -2.41 8.93
N MET A 128 20.30 -3.25 9.30
CA MET A 128 21.65 -3.25 8.72
C MET A 128 21.66 -3.60 7.23
N ASN A 129 20.85 -4.57 6.79
CA ASN A 129 20.73 -4.91 5.36
C ASN A 129 20.05 -3.80 4.54
N ARG A 130 19.14 -3.04 5.15
CA ARG A 130 18.45 -1.91 4.51
C ARG A 130 19.17 -0.57 4.63
N ALA A 131 20.28 -0.51 5.37
CA ALA A 131 21.09 0.69 5.44
C ALA A 131 21.69 0.97 4.05
N SER A 132 21.58 2.23 3.60
CA SER A 132 22.14 2.65 2.32
C SER A 132 23.63 2.29 2.25
N PRO A 133 24.07 1.54 1.23
CA PRO A 133 25.48 1.19 1.10
C PRO A 133 26.35 2.44 0.85
N VAL A 134 25.76 3.51 0.30
CA VAL A 134 26.45 4.75 -0.07
C VAL A 134 26.77 5.58 1.17
N ASP A 135 25.76 5.95 1.95
CA ASP A 135 25.89 6.90 3.07
C ASP A 135 25.55 6.30 4.44
N GLY A 136 24.97 5.10 4.51
CA GLY A 136 24.61 4.43 5.77
C GLY A 136 23.31 4.94 6.39
N GLY A 137 22.55 5.80 5.71
CA GLY A 137 21.23 6.25 6.15
C GLY A 137 20.09 5.34 5.68
N TRP A 138 18.85 5.79 5.95
CA TRP A 138 17.63 5.13 5.48
C TRP A 138 16.62 6.14 4.91
N GLY A 139 15.85 5.71 3.93
CA GLY A 139 14.75 6.48 3.34
C GLY A 139 13.40 6.24 4.00
N LEU A 140 12.34 6.75 3.36
CA LEU A 140 10.95 6.51 3.77
C LEU A 140 10.53 5.04 3.56
N HIS A 141 11.09 4.38 2.55
CA HIS A 141 10.88 2.98 2.19
C HIS A 141 12.18 2.37 1.64
N ILE A 142 12.22 1.05 1.41
CA ILE A 142 13.45 0.32 1.03
C ILE A 142 14.10 0.72 -0.30
N GLU A 143 13.37 1.39 -1.19
CA GLU A 143 13.89 1.95 -2.46
C GLU A 143 14.05 3.48 -2.43
N GLY A 144 13.73 4.11 -1.29
CA GLY A 144 13.80 5.56 -1.11
C GLY A 144 15.23 6.03 -0.85
N HIS A 145 15.53 7.27 -1.24
CA HIS A 145 16.79 7.92 -0.88
C HIS A 145 16.86 8.17 0.63
N THR A 146 18.08 8.35 1.15
CA THR A 146 18.31 8.67 2.57
C THR A 146 17.59 9.95 3.00
N THR A 147 16.91 9.90 4.15
CA THR A 147 16.10 10.99 4.71
C THR A 147 16.41 11.21 6.19
N VAL A 148 15.99 12.36 6.76
CA VAL A 148 16.08 12.56 8.22
C VAL A 148 15.10 11.62 8.93
N PHE A 149 13.88 11.47 8.42
CA PHE A 149 12.87 10.61 9.01
C PHE A 149 13.33 9.16 9.12
N GLY A 150 13.73 8.58 7.99
CA GLY A 150 14.21 7.21 7.92
C GLY A 150 15.46 7.01 8.77
N THR A 151 16.44 7.90 8.68
CA THR A 151 17.71 7.71 9.37
C THR A 151 17.60 7.84 10.88
N ALA A 152 16.91 8.88 11.37
CA ALA A 152 16.75 9.10 12.80
C ALA A 152 15.99 7.94 13.46
N LEU A 153 14.85 7.54 12.89
CA LEU A 153 14.01 6.51 13.47
C LEU A 153 14.64 5.12 13.42
N ASN A 154 15.29 4.74 12.33
CA ASN A 154 15.95 3.43 12.24
C ASN A 154 17.23 3.35 13.09
N TYR A 155 17.97 4.47 13.23
CA TYR A 155 19.05 4.56 14.21
C TYR A 155 18.53 4.32 15.63
N VAL A 156 17.47 5.03 16.04
CA VAL A 156 16.83 4.85 17.34
C VAL A 156 16.37 3.41 17.54
N ALA A 157 15.70 2.82 16.56
CA ALA A 157 15.22 1.45 16.63
C ALA A 157 16.38 0.47 16.88
N ALA A 158 17.48 0.57 16.13
CA ALA A 158 18.65 -0.27 16.33
C ALA A 158 19.28 -0.11 17.73
N ARG A 159 19.36 1.13 18.25
CA ARG A 159 19.86 1.41 19.60
C ARG A 159 18.97 0.78 20.68
N LEU A 160 17.64 0.96 20.58
CA LEU A 160 16.66 0.36 21.51
C LEU A 160 16.65 -1.17 21.46
N LEU A 161 16.92 -1.75 20.29
CA LEU A 161 17.06 -3.19 20.13
C LEU A 161 18.37 -3.74 20.71
N GLY A 162 19.31 -2.89 21.12
CA GLY A 162 20.56 -3.26 21.78
C GLY A 162 21.82 -3.19 20.91
N CYS A 163 21.77 -2.60 19.72
CA CYS A 163 22.97 -2.38 18.90
C CYS A 163 23.80 -1.21 19.44
N SER A 164 25.10 -1.40 19.59
CA SER A 164 26.02 -0.42 20.18
C SER A 164 26.13 0.88 19.36
N ALA A 165 26.20 2.04 20.01
CA ALA A 165 26.42 3.33 19.34
C ALA A 165 27.75 3.40 18.56
N THR A 166 28.71 2.54 18.92
CA THR A 166 30.01 2.41 18.27
C THR A 166 30.05 1.35 17.18
N HIS A 167 28.95 0.61 16.96
CA HIS A 167 28.87 -0.34 15.85
C HIS A 167 29.06 0.40 14.52
N PRO A 168 29.89 -0.09 13.57
CA PRO A 168 30.25 0.65 12.36
C PRO A 168 29.06 1.16 11.53
N VAL A 169 27.98 0.37 11.44
CA VAL A 169 26.74 0.79 10.76
C VAL A 169 26.09 1.98 11.46
N LEU A 170 26.03 1.98 12.80
CA LEU A 170 25.42 3.08 13.56
C LEU A 170 26.30 4.33 13.59
N VAL A 171 27.63 4.17 13.56
CA VAL A 171 28.54 5.32 13.38
C VAL A 171 28.26 6.03 12.06
N ARG A 172 28.20 5.28 10.94
CA ARG A 172 27.90 5.85 9.62
C ARG A 172 26.51 6.49 9.58
N ALA A 173 25.51 5.81 10.11
CA ALA A 173 24.15 6.34 10.18
C ALA A 173 24.07 7.67 10.95
N ARG A 174 24.74 7.76 12.12
CA ARG A 174 24.79 8.99 12.92
C ARG A 174 25.52 10.11 12.20
N GLU A 175 26.65 9.82 11.57
CA GLU A 175 27.38 10.80 10.74
C GLU A 175 26.50 11.33 9.60
N THR A 176 25.74 10.46 8.95
CA THR A 176 24.81 10.84 7.87
C THR A 176 23.64 11.65 8.39
N LEU A 177 23.05 11.27 9.52
CA LEU A 177 22.02 12.06 10.18
C LEU A 177 22.52 13.47 10.53
N HIS A 178 23.75 13.59 11.05
CA HIS A 178 24.36 14.87 11.39
C HIS A 178 24.67 15.72 10.16
N LYS A 179 25.07 15.10 9.03
CA LYS A 179 25.20 15.80 7.74
C LYS A 179 23.88 16.36 7.24
N LEU A 180 22.76 15.72 7.58
CA LEU A 180 21.41 16.20 7.29
C LEU A 180 20.87 17.21 8.34
N GLY A 181 21.69 17.63 9.31
CA GLY A 181 21.31 18.60 10.34
C GLY A 181 20.77 18.01 11.64
N GLY A 182 20.83 16.69 11.82
CA GLY A 182 20.31 16.02 13.01
C GLY A 182 18.80 15.78 12.98
N ALA A 183 18.25 15.29 14.09
CA ALA A 183 16.83 14.93 14.18
C ALA A 183 15.86 16.12 14.37
N THR A 184 16.34 17.36 14.53
CA THR A 184 15.48 18.55 14.67
C THR A 184 14.59 18.77 13.45
N GLY A 185 15.11 18.45 12.26
CA GLY A 185 14.43 18.56 10.97
C GLY A 185 13.61 17.33 10.55
N ALA A 186 13.32 16.39 11.45
CA ALA A 186 12.46 15.25 11.12
C ALA A 186 11.03 15.71 10.75
N PRO A 187 10.27 15.00 9.90
CA PRO A 187 8.84 15.28 9.65
C PRO A 187 7.97 15.07 10.89
N HIS A 188 6.71 15.52 10.83
CA HIS A 188 5.77 15.54 11.97
C HIS A 188 5.62 14.17 12.66
N TRP A 189 5.50 13.10 11.88
CA TRP A 189 5.41 11.73 12.41
C TRP A 189 6.71 11.28 13.11
N GLY A 190 7.87 11.70 12.60
CA GLY A 190 9.17 11.46 13.21
C GLY A 190 9.30 12.17 14.56
N LYS A 191 8.98 13.47 14.59
CA LYS A 191 8.95 14.25 15.82
C LYS A 191 8.01 13.62 16.86
N THR A 192 6.87 13.08 16.42
CA THR A 192 5.88 12.47 17.32
C THR A 192 6.46 11.23 18.01
N TRP A 193 7.05 10.29 17.26
CA TRP A 193 7.69 9.11 17.84
C TRP A 193 8.87 9.44 18.75
N LEU A 194 9.71 10.40 18.36
CA LEU A 194 10.83 10.86 19.17
C LEU A 194 10.36 11.56 20.47
N SER A 195 9.22 12.26 20.43
CA SER A 195 8.63 12.89 21.62
C SER A 195 8.02 11.87 22.58
N ILE A 196 7.34 10.85 22.04
CA ILE A 196 6.83 9.71 22.83
C ILE A 196 7.99 9.00 23.55
N LEU A 197 9.12 8.80 22.86
CA LEU A 197 10.35 8.21 23.43
C LEU A 197 11.08 9.15 24.41
N ASN A 198 10.67 10.42 24.52
CA ASN A 198 11.32 11.43 25.36
C ASN A 198 12.73 11.83 24.90
N VAL A 199 12.98 11.80 23.58
CA VAL A 199 14.22 12.29 22.95
C VAL A 199 13.98 13.48 22.02
N TYR A 200 12.80 14.08 22.03
CA TYR A 200 12.41 15.32 21.35
C TYR A 200 11.34 16.02 22.19
N GLU A 201 11.32 17.36 22.27
CA GLU A 201 10.31 18.07 23.07
C GLU A 201 9.01 18.30 22.30
N TRP A 202 7.86 18.05 22.95
CA TRP A 202 6.53 18.25 22.35
C TRP A 202 6.29 19.67 21.84
N GLU A 203 6.97 20.66 22.43
CA GLU A 203 6.96 22.07 22.04
C GLU A 203 7.44 22.30 20.61
N GLY A 204 8.28 21.39 20.08
CA GLY A 204 8.78 21.44 18.70
C GLY A 204 7.91 20.77 17.66
N LEU A 205 6.66 20.43 18.00
CA LEU A 205 5.65 19.97 17.06
C LEU A 205 4.57 21.02 16.86
N ASN A 206 4.02 21.08 15.64
CA ASN A 206 2.72 21.70 15.44
C ASN A 206 1.66 20.95 16.25
N PRO A 207 0.74 21.66 16.95
CA PRO A 207 -0.16 21.00 17.87
C PRO A 207 -1.13 20.03 17.20
N ILE A 208 -1.49 18.97 17.94
CA ILE A 208 -2.45 17.95 17.52
C ILE A 208 -3.65 17.98 18.50
N PRO A 209 -4.55 18.97 18.39
CA PRO A 209 -5.56 19.21 19.43
C PRO A 209 -6.65 18.12 19.44
N PRO A 210 -6.88 17.41 20.56
CA PRO A 210 -7.96 16.43 20.65
C PRO A 210 -9.35 17.08 20.56
N GLU A 211 -9.47 18.39 20.80
CA GLU A 211 -10.75 19.11 20.74
C GLU A 211 -11.39 19.10 19.35
N LEU A 212 -10.63 18.81 18.28
CA LEU A 212 -11.20 18.60 16.93
C LEU A 212 -12.25 17.48 16.90
N TRP A 213 -12.11 16.49 17.78
CA TRP A 213 -13.04 15.36 17.90
C TRP A 213 -14.35 15.71 18.62
N LEU A 214 -14.43 16.88 19.27
CA LEU A 214 -15.65 17.38 19.91
C LEU A 214 -16.45 18.33 19.01
N LEU A 215 -15.95 18.63 17.82
CA LEU A 215 -16.64 19.49 16.87
C LEU A 215 -17.99 18.87 16.47
N PRO A 216 -19.00 19.69 16.11
CA PRO A 216 -20.21 19.15 15.50
C PRO A 216 -19.92 18.35 14.23
N GLU A 217 -20.43 17.12 14.15
CA GLU A 217 -20.14 16.18 13.05
C GLU A 217 -20.53 16.68 11.65
N TRP A 218 -21.44 17.67 11.55
CA TRP A 218 -21.83 18.27 10.28
C TRP A 218 -20.77 19.22 9.70
N LEU A 219 -19.76 19.62 10.48
CA LEU A 219 -18.68 20.46 9.99
C LEU A 219 -17.81 19.69 8.97
N PRO A 220 -17.43 20.31 7.83
CA PRO A 220 -16.60 19.65 6.83
C PRO A 220 -15.22 19.22 7.34
N ILE A 221 -14.68 19.92 8.34
CA ILE A 221 -13.36 19.65 8.93
C ILE A 221 -13.36 18.54 9.99
N HIS A 222 -14.54 18.03 10.37
CA HIS A 222 -14.64 17.06 11.46
C HIS A 222 -13.83 15.79 11.14
N PRO A 223 -13.00 15.27 12.07
CA PRO A 223 -12.11 14.14 11.80
C PRO A 223 -12.76 12.82 11.33
N HIS A 224 -14.03 12.55 11.67
CA HIS A 224 -14.78 11.39 11.11
C HIS A 224 -14.87 11.38 9.57
N ARG A 225 -14.67 12.55 8.95
CA ARG A 225 -14.67 12.74 7.49
C ARG A 225 -13.32 12.48 6.86
N TRP A 226 -12.28 12.41 7.66
CA TRP A 226 -10.94 12.13 7.18
C TRP A 226 -10.83 10.67 6.76
N TRP A 227 -9.85 10.38 5.91
CA TRP A 227 -9.52 9.01 5.54
C TRP A 227 -9.29 8.15 6.80
N ILE A 228 -9.76 6.89 6.76
CA ILE A 228 -9.74 6.00 7.90
C ILE A 228 -8.32 5.80 8.47
N HIS A 229 -7.30 5.64 7.61
CA HIS A 229 -5.90 5.51 8.04
C HIS A 229 -5.41 6.77 8.73
N THR A 230 -5.62 7.94 8.14
CA THR A 230 -5.27 9.24 8.74
C THR A 230 -5.92 9.38 10.10
N ARG A 231 -7.25 9.24 10.18
CA ARG A 231 -7.95 9.52 11.44
C ARG A 231 -7.55 8.52 12.54
N ASN A 232 -7.38 7.22 12.23
CA ASN A 232 -6.95 6.23 13.22
C ASN A 232 -5.52 6.44 13.71
N VAL A 233 -4.64 7.07 12.92
CA VAL A 233 -3.30 7.48 13.40
C VAL A 233 -3.40 8.75 14.26
N TYR A 234 -4.17 9.75 13.82
CA TYR A 234 -4.25 11.04 14.51
C TYR A 234 -5.07 11.01 15.81
N ILE A 235 -5.97 10.04 16.04
CA ILE A 235 -6.67 9.86 17.34
C ILE A 235 -5.66 9.66 18.48
N PRO A 236 -4.85 8.58 18.50
CA PRO A 236 -3.91 8.36 19.59
C PRO A 236 -2.77 9.40 19.60
N MET A 237 -2.35 9.93 18.45
CA MET A 237 -1.40 11.06 18.44
C MET A 237 -1.97 12.28 19.15
N SER A 238 -3.24 12.63 18.93
CA SER A 238 -3.90 13.76 19.62
C SER A 238 -3.94 13.53 21.13
N TYR A 239 -4.25 12.30 21.56
CA TYR A 239 -4.26 11.92 22.96
C TYR A 239 -2.87 12.10 23.59
N LEU A 240 -1.84 11.48 23.00
CA LEU A 240 -0.47 11.48 23.52
C LEU A 240 0.15 12.89 23.51
N TYR A 241 -0.14 13.68 22.47
CA TYR A 241 0.25 15.08 22.40
C TYR A 241 -0.37 15.86 23.57
N ALA A 242 -1.69 15.78 23.75
CA ALA A 242 -2.40 16.54 24.76
C ALA A 242 -2.06 16.16 26.21
N THR A 243 -1.67 14.91 26.47
CA THR A 243 -1.14 14.47 27.78
C THR A 243 0.35 14.76 27.94
N ARG A 244 1.03 15.23 26.88
CA ARG A 244 2.48 15.41 26.81
C ARG A 244 3.21 14.14 27.24
N PHE A 245 2.71 13.00 26.75
CA PHE A 245 3.24 11.70 27.12
C PHE A 245 4.73 11.61 26.81
N LYS A 246 5.53 11.19 27.78
CA LYS A 246 6.97 10.98 27.64
C LYS A 246 7.35 9.68 28.33
N ALA A 247 8.15 8.85 27.67
CA ALA A 247 8.79 7.72 28.30
C ALA A 247 9.63 8.16 29.51
N PRO A 248 9.63 7.41 30.63
CA PRO A 248 10.55 7.68 31.75
C PRO A 248 12.00 7.70 31.27
N GLU A 249 12.79 8.65 31.78
CA GLU A 249 14.20 8.76 31.38
C GLU A 249 15.02 7.58 31.91
N ASP A 250 15.87 7.05 31.03
CA ASP A 250 16.86 6.03 31.33
C ASP A 250 18.19 6.39 30.65
N ASP A 251 19.24 5.64 30.95
CA ASP A 251 20.59 5.90 30.43
C ASP A 251 20.64 5.88 28.89
N LEU A 252 19.81 5.07 28.24
CA LEU A 252 19.77 4.97 26.78
C LEU A 252 19.06 6.17 26.15
N ILE A 253 17.94 6.63 26.71
CA ILE A 253 17.25 7.87 26.31
C ILE A 253 18.20 9.07 26.46
N LEU A 254 18.92 9.16 27.58
CA LEU A 254 19.90 10.23 27.81
C LEU A 254 21.07 10.16 26.83
N ALA A 255 21.50 8.97 26.43
CA ALA A 255 22.50 8.78 25.39
C ALA A 255 21.97 9.20 24.01
N LEU A 256 20.76 8.79 23.64
CA LEU A 256 20.11 9.17 22.37
C LEU A 256 19.98 10.70 22.21
N ARG A 257 19.66 11.43 23.28
CA ARG A 257 19.66 12.91 23.28
C ARG A 257 21.03 13.54 22.94
N LYS A 258 22.14 12.82 23.14
CA LYS A 258 23.48 13.26 22.73
C LYS A 258 23.88 12.75 21.35
N GLU A 259 23.27 11.67 20.89
CA GLU A 259 23.60 11.00 19.63
C GLU A 259 22.84 11.59 18.43
N LEU A 260 21.58 12.03 18.61
CA LEU A 260 20.68 12.37 17.49
C LEU A 260 20.81 13.82 16.96
N TYR A 261 21.47 14.69 17.72
CA TYR A 261 21.47 16.13 17.48
C TYR A 261 22.87 16.68 17.24
N VAL A 262 22.95 17.70 16.38
CA VAL A 262 24.20 18.41 16.06
C VAL A 262 24.54 19.48 17.10
N GLU A 263 23.53 20.01 17.77
CA GLU A 263 23.65 20.95 18.89
C GLU A 263 23.29 20.26 20.21
N PRO A 264 23.77 20.76 21.37
CA PRO A 264 23.40 20.21 22.67
C PRO A 264 21.88 20.23 22.87
N TYR A 265 21.31 19.11 23.32
CA TYR A 265 19.86 18.92 23.46
C TYR A 265 19.16 20.02 24.28
N ASP A 266 19.81 20.48 25.34
CA ASP A 266 19.33 21.52 26.26
C ASP A 266 19.37 22.94 25.68
N GLN A 267 20.05 23.12 24.54
CA GLN A 267 20.17 24.41 23.84
C GLN A 267 19.27 24.52 22.61
N ILE A 268 18.60 23.42 22.21
CA ILE A 268 17.67 23.42 21.07
C ILE A 268 16.48 24.33 21.38
N ASP A 269 16.24 25.31 20.51
CA ASP A 269 15.01 26.10 20.54
C ASP A 269 13.86 25.30 19.91
N TRP A 270 13.18 24.50 20.73
CA TRP A 270 12.13 23.58 20.28
C TRP A 270 11.00 24.29 19.55
N VAL A 271 10.56 25.47 19.98
CA VAL A 271 9.44 26.18 19.33
C VAL A 271 9.77 26.51 17.87
N ASN A 272 11.02 26.88 17.59
CA ASN A 272 11.49 27.15 16.23
C ASN A 272 11.62 25.89 15.37
N GLN A 273 11.58 24.70 15.98
CA GLN A 273 11.64 23.45 15.23
C GLN A 273 10.28 23.01 14.67
N ARG A 274 9.15 23.61 15.05
CA ARG A 274 7.80 23.18 14.61
C ARG A 274 7.67 22.99 13.10
N ASN A 275 8.10 23.99 12.34
CA ASN A 275 8.11 24.00 10.88
C ASN A 275 9.50 23.74 10.29
N ASN A 276 10.48 23.34 11.11
CA ASN A 276 11.76 22.84 10.62
C ASN A 276 11.58 21.39 10.16
N ILE A 277 11.48 21.20 8.85
CA ILE A 277 11.47 19.90 8.20
C ILE A 277 12.57 19.94 7.14
N ASN A 278 13.44 18.93 7.11
CA ASN A 278 14.50 18.87 6.13
C ASN A 278 13.89 18.76 4.72
N PRO A 279 14.29 19.60 3.75
CA PRO A 279 13.73 19.57 2.39
C PRO A 279 13.78 18.20 1.70
N VAL A 280 14.74 17.37 2.10
CA VAL A 280 14.96 16.03 1.55
C VAL A 280 13.82 15.05 1.89
N ASP A 281 13.04 15.35 2.93
CA ASP A 281 11.86 14.59 3.37
C ASP A 281 10.53 15.11 2.76
N ILE A 282 10.50 16.35 2.24
CA ILE A 282 9.24 17.02 1.88
C ILE A 282 8.72 16.53 0.52
N TYR A 283 7.60 15.79 0.56
CA TYR A 283 6.80 15.47 -0.63
C TYR A 283 5.61 16.42 -0.78
N ALA A 284 4.87 16.63 0.32
CA ALA A 284 3.70 17.49 0.41
C ALA A 284 4.02 18.69 1.32
N PRO A 285 4.53 19.81 0.77
CA PRO A 285 4.85 20.98 1.57
C PRO A 285 3.59 21.57 2.22
N HIS A 286 3.75 22.16 3.40
CA HIS A 286 2.67 22.89 4.04
C HIS A 286 2.13 23.98 3.13
N THR A 287 0.80 24.09 3.06
CA THR A 287 0.18 25.25 2.44
C THR A 287 0.25 26.43 3.39
N ARG A 288 0.19 27.65 2.85
CA ARG A 288 0.04 28.87 3.68
C ARG A 288 -1.19 28.82 4.59
N ILE A 289 -2.25 28.11 4.17
CA ILE A 289 -3.46 27.94 4.97
C ILE A 289 -3.13 27.09 6.21
N LEU A 290 -2.44 25.97 6.02
CA LEU A 290 -2.01 25.11 7.12
C LEU A 290 -1.08 25.85 8.09
N ASP A 291 -0.09 26.61 7.59
CA ASP A 291 0.81 27.37 8.46
C ASP A 291 0.08 28.42 9.31
N ILE A 292 -0.89 29.14 8.71
CA ILE A 292 -1.74 30.09 9.45
C ILE A 292 -2.57 29.35 10.51
N LEU A 293 -3.18 28.22 10.15
CA LEU A 293 -3.96 27.41 11.09
C LEU A 293 -3.08 26.87 12.22
N ASN A 294 -1.88 26.40 11.93
CA ASN A 294 -0.90 25.95 12.92
C ASN A 294 -0.51 27.09 13.88
N GLY A 295 -0.37 28.33 13.40
CA GLY A 295 -0.16 29.51 14.26
C GLY A 295 -1.35 29.80 15.19
N ILE A 296 -2.58 29.72 14.67
CA ILE A 296 -3.81 29.91 15.45
C ILE A 296 -3.95 28.80 16.50
N ILE A 297 -3.79 27.54 16.10
CA ILE A 297 -3.87 26.37 16.97
C ILE A 297 -2.75 26.42 18.01
N GLY A 298 -1.54 26.82 17.63
CA GLY A 298 -0.42 27.03 18.56
C GLY A 298 -0.73 28.08 19.63
N THR A 299 -1.43 29.15 19.26
CA THR A 299 -1.92 30.15 20.22
C THR A 299 -3.00 29.55 21.13
N TYR A 300 -3.96 28.83 20.58
CA TYR A 300 -4.99 28.12 21.36
C TYR A 300 -4.37 27.12 22.35
N GLU A 301 -3.35 26.36 21.93
CA GLU A 301 -2.68 25.38 22.77
C GLU A 301 -2.07 26.01 24.03
N SER A 302 -1.55 27.24 23.93
CA SER A 302 -1.04 27.99 25.08
C SER A 302 -2.10 28.41 26.10
N CYS A 303 -3.38 28.40 25.69
CA CYS A 303 -4.53 28.79 26.52
C CYS A 303 -5.66 27.76 26.50
N ALA A 304 -5.32 26.49 26.24
CA ALA A 304 -6.29 25.41 26.11
C ALA A 304 -7.20 25.32 27.35
N ILE A 305 -8.51 25.14 27.12
CA ILE A 305 -9.51 25.18 28.18
C ILE A 305 -9.57 23.81 28.87
N PRO A 306 -9.13 23.67 30.14
CA PRO A 306 -8.90 22.34 30.74
C PRO A 306 -10.12 21.42 30.79
N PRO A 307 -11.35 21.91 31.09
CA PRO A 307 -12.55 21.06 31.01
C PRO A 307 -12.86 20.53 29.61
N ILE A 308 -12.60 21.32 28.57
CA ILE A 308 -12.81 20.91 27.16
C ILE A 308 -11.74 19.90 26.76
N ARG A 309 -10.47 20.18 27.09
CA ARG A 309 -9.33 19.28 26.89
C ARG A 309 -9.58 17.90 27.52
N ARG A 310 -10.07 17.85 28.76
CA ARG A 310 -10.38 16.59 29.46
C ARG A 310 -11.49 15.81 28.74
N LYS A 311 -12.59 16.48 28.38
CA LYS A 311 -13.67 15.84 27.62
C LYS A 311 -13.19 15.31 26.27
N ALA A 312 -12.28 16.03 25.62
CA ALA A 312 -11.70 15.63 24.34
C ALA A 312 -10.80 14.40 24.49
N LEU A 313 -9.96 14.36 25.53
CA LEU A 313 -9.15 13.19 25.87
C LEU A 313 -9.99 11.95 26.15
N ASP A 314 -11.06 12.08 26.95
CA ASP A 314 -11.98 10.98 27.25
C ASP A 314 -12.63 10.46 25.96
N TYR A 315 -13.01 11.36 25.05
CA TYR A 315 -13.62 11.00 23.78
C TYR A 315 -12.63 10.30 22.84
N CYS A 316 -11.41 10.82 22.68
CA CYS A 316 -10.34 10.15 21.90
C CYS A 316 -10.03 8.76 22.47
N TYR A 317 -9.91 8.63 23.79
CA TYR A 317 -9.67 7.34 24.43
C TYR A 317 -10.80 6.33 24.16
N ASN A 318 -12.06 6.77 24.22
CA ASN A 318 -13.19 5.91 23.88
C ASN A 318 -13.17 5.46 22.41
N LEU A 319 -12.78 6.32 21.47
CA LEU A 319 -12.60 5.92 20.07
C LEU A 319 -11.51 4.84 19.92
N ILE A 320 -10.41 4.96 20.66
CA ILE A 320 -9.33 3.96 20.68
C ILE A 320 -9.86 2.63 21.21
N VAL A 321 -10.59 2.63 22.34
CA VAL A 321 -11.22 1.43 22.91
C VAL A 321 -12.12 0.74 21.88
N MET A 322 -12.97 1.52 21.20
CA MET A 322 -13.89 0.97 20.21
C MET A 322 -13.16 0.40 19.00
N GLU A 323 -12.06 1.01 18.55
CA GLU A 323 -11.22 0.48 17.47
C GLU A 323 -10.56 -0.85 17.87
N ASP A 324 -10.00 -0.93 19.07
CA ASP A 324 -9.39 -2.16 19.57
C ASP A 324 -10.44 -3.29 19.68
N GLU A 325 -11.62 -3.01 20.23
CA GLU A 325 -12.71 -4.00 20.32
C GLU A 325 -13.25 -4.42 18.94
N ASN A 326 -13.39 -3.47 17.99
CA ASN A 326 -13.90 -3.76 16.64
C ASN A 326 -12.95 -4.65 15.82
N THR A 327 -11.66 -4.68 16.17
CA THR A 327 -10.60 -5.33 15.39
C THR A 327 -9.92 -6.49 16.13
N ALA A 328 -10.50 -6.90 17.26
CA ALA A 328 -9.88 -7.86 18.18
C ALA A 328 -8.42 -7.48 18.54
N HIS A 329 -8.16 -6.18 18.73
CA HIS A 329 -6.86 -5.56 19.02
C HIS A 329 -5.83 -5.68 17.89
N SER A 330 -6.21 -6.14 16.70
CA SER A 330 -5.35 -6.12 15.51
C SER A 330 -5.21 -4.71 14.95
N THR A 331 -6.23 -3.87 15.14
CA THR A 331 -6.37 -2.52 14.57
C THR A 331 -6.31 -2.50 13.03
N LEU A 332 -6.54 -1.33 12.42
CA LEU A 332 -6.43 -1.15 10.97
C LEU A 332 -5.03 -1.40 10.39
N ALA A 333 -3.98 -0.88 11.02
CA ALA A 333 -2.64 -0.77 10.44
C ALA A 333 -1.55 -0.76 11.52
N PRO A 334 -0.29 -1.06 11.19
CA PRO A 334 0.83 -1.11 12.13
C PRO A 334 1.07 0.19 12.92
N VAL A 335 0.83 1.35 12.30
CA VAL A 335 1.10 2.65 12.96
C VAL A 335 0.08 2.90 14.09
N ASN A 336 -1.22 2.81 13.80
CA ASN A 336 -2.23 2.99 14.84
C ASN A 336 -2.25 1.82 15.83
N LYS A 337 -1.87 0.61 15.42
CA LYS A 337 -1.64 -0.52 16.34
C LYS A 337 -0.72 -0.13 17.49
N MET A 338 0.44 0.43 17.17
CA MET A 338 1.46 0.73 18.17
C MET A 338 1.13 1.97 18.98
N LEU A 339 0.53 2.99 18.36
CA LEU A 339 0.06 4.18 19.07
C LEU A 339 -1.10 3.86 20.03
N ASN A 340 -2.06 3.02 19.61
CA ASN A 340 -3.12 2.52 20.48
C ASN A 340 -2.50 1.79 21.67
N LEU A 341 -1.58 0.84 21.43
CA LEU A 341 -0.89 0.12 22.51
C LEU A 341 -0.27 1.09 23.54
N VAL A 342 0.45 2.13 23.10
CA VAL A 342 1.03 3.13 24.02
C VAL A 342 -0.06 3.82 24.85
N VAL A 343 -1.17 4.23 24.23
CA VAL A 343 -2.31 4.83 24.95
C VAL A 343 -2.94 3.83 25.94
N ARG A 344 -3.19 2.58 25.53
CA ARG A 344 -3.78 1.56 26.42
C ARG A 344 -2.86 1.27 27.60
N ALA A 345 -1.55 1.11 27.36
CA ALA A 345 -0.57 0.90 28.42
C ALA A 345 -0.47 2.10 29.37
N HIS A 346 -0.54 3.33 28.84
CA HIS A 346 -0.52 4.54 29.65
C HIS A 346 -1.76 4.69 30.56
N VAL A 347 -2.95 4.34 30.07
CA VAL A 347 -4.21 4.52 30.82
C VAL A 347 -4.52 3.34 31.73
N GLU A 348 -4.32 2.11 31.26
CA GLU A 348 -4.75 0.89 31.95
C GLU A 348 -3.59 0.14 32.63
N GLY A 349 -2.35 0.43 32.26
CA GLY A 349 -1.17 -0.25 32.76
C GLY A 349 -0.89 -1.60 32.06
N PRO A 350 0.32 -2.16 32.28
CA PRO A 350 0.77 -3.39 31.62
C PRO A 350 0.08 -4.67 32.13
N ASP A 351 -0.61 -4.60 33.28
CA ASP A 351 -1.32 -5.75 33.86
C ASP A 351 -2.73 -5.95 33.25
N SER A 352 -3.19 -5.01 32.43
CA SER A 352 -4.54 -5.05 31.86
C SER A 352 -4.74 -6.19 30.86
N LEU A 353 -5.97 -6.69 30.74
CA LEU A 353 -6.31 -7.69 29.73
C LEU A 353 -6.04 -7.16 28.32
N THR A 354 -6.36 -5.89 28.07
CA THR A 354 -6.12 -5.23 26.78
C THR A 354 -4.64 -5.22 26.44
N TYR A 355 -3.75 -4.93 27.40
CA TYR A 355 -2.31 -4.99 27.16
C TYR A 355 -1.87 -6.38 26.65
N LYS A 356 -2.35 -7.46 27.28
CA LYS A 356 -2.07 -8.86 26.87
C LYS A 356 -2.66 -9.20 25.49
N LEU A 357 -3.83 -8.66 25.15
CA LEU A 357 -4.42 -8.82 23.82
C LEU A 357 -3.60 -8.08 22.75
N HIS A 358 -3.08 -6.88 23.07
CA HIS A 358 -2.15 -6.19 22.18
C HIS A 358 -0.83 -6.95 22.04
N GLU A 359 -0.30 -7.52 23.11
CA GLU A 359 0.92 -8.34 23.09
C GLU A 359 0.78 -9.52 22.13
N GLY A 360 -0.34 -10.26 22.22
CA GLY A 360 -0.62 -11.35 21.30
C GLY A 360 -0.64 -10.89 19.85
N THR A 361 -1.43 -9.88 19.53
CA THR A 361 -1.67 -9.41 18.15
C THR A 361 -0.56 -8.53 17.57
N ARG A 362 0.39 -8.06 18.40
CA ARG A 362 1.57 -7.31 17.92
C ARG A 362 2.44 -8.17 17.02
N ARG A 363 2.59 -9.46 17.35
CA ARG A 363 3.38 -10.43 16.59
C ARG A 363 2.85 -10.66 15.18
N ASP A 364 1.57 -10.40 14.94
CA ASP A 364 0.91 -10.58 13.64
C ASP A 364 1.46 -9.64 12.55
N PHE A 365 2.15 -8.57 12.96
CA PHE A 365 2.81 -7.63 12.06
C PHE A 365 4.29 -7.93 11.86
N MET A 366 4.87 -8.90 12.59
CA MET A 366 6.30 -9.19 12.54
C MET A 366 6.58 -10.30 11.53
N TRP A 367 7.45 -10.02 10.56
CA TRP A 367 7.76 -10.95 9.50
C TRP A 367 9.27 -11.18 9.37
N LEU A 368 9.70 -12.43 9.40
CA LEU A 368 11.09 -12.80 9.15
C LEU A 368 11.29 -13.17 7.68
N GLY A 369 12.12 -12.39 6.98
CA GLY A 369 12.57 -12.67 5.62
C GLY A 369 14.04 -13.08 5.57
N ALA A 370 14.55 -13.27 4.34
CA ALA A 370 15.95 -13.62 4.09
C ALA A 370 16.94 -12.58 4.63
N GLU A 371 16.53 -11.31 4.70
CA GLU A 371 17.38 -10.17 5.12
C GLU A 371 17.19 -9.77 6.59
N GLY A 372 16.35 -10.48 7.34
CA GLY A 372 16.04 -10.22 8.76
C GLY A 372 14.55 -10.00 9.02
N MET A 373 14.21 -9.59 10.25
CA MET A 373 12.85 -9.39 10.71
C MET A 373 12.38 -7.95 10.52
N MET A 374 11.23 -7.77 9.88
CA MET A 374 10.61 -6.48 9.58
C MET A 374 9.20 -6.37 10.18
N MET A 375 8.59 -5.21 10.01
CA MET A 375 7.16 -5.01 10.28
C MET A 375 6.39 -4.88 8.96
N ASN A 376 5.36 -5.70 8.78
CA ASN A 376 4.45 -5.64 7.64
C ASN A 376 3.55 -4.38 7.69
N GLY A 377 3.14 -3.88 6.53
CA GLY A 377 2.26 -2.70 6.35
C GLY A 377 0.80 -2.91 6.78
N THR A 378 0.40 -4.15 7.01
CA THR A 378 -0.83 -4.65 7.64
C THR A 378 -0.48 -5.94 8.37
N ASN A 379 -1.43 -6.66 8.97
CA ASN A 379 -1.18 -8.00 9.51
C ASN A 379 -1.09 -9.09 8.40
N GLY A 380 -0.68 -8.71 7.19
CA GLY A 380 -0.55 -9.56 5.99
C GLY A 380 -1.42 -9.10 4.81
N SER A 381 -1.29 -9.80 3.68
CA SER A 381 -2.03 -9.59 2.41
C SER A 381 -2.85 -10.83 2.01
N GLN A 382 -3.34 -11.60 2.99
CA GLN A 382 -3.82 -12.97 2.83
C GLN A 382 -4.97 -13.11 1.83
N LEU A 383 -6.05 -12.34 2.00
CA LEU A 383 -7.16 -12.36 1.05
C LEU A 383 -6.67 -11.93 -0.33
N TRP A 384 -5.95 -10.81 -0.37
CA TRP A 384 -5.52 -10.19 -1.61
C TRP A 384 -4.75 -11.17 -2.49
N ASP A 385 -3.71 -11.80 -1.95
CA ASP A 385 -2.88 -12.76 -2.68
C ASP A 385 -3.65 -14.03 -3.06
N LEU A 386 -4.45 -14.59 -2.14
CA LEU A 386 -5.25 -15.79 -2.39
C LEU A 386 -6.29 -15.54 -3.49
N SER A 387 -6.92 -14.36 -3.49
CA SER A 387 -7.96 -14.02 -4.47
C SER A 387 -7.39 -13.94 -5.88
N PHE A 388 -6.21 -13.33 -6.07
CA PHE A 388 -5.58 -13.24 -7.38
C PHE A 388 -5.10 -14.58 -7.91
N ILE A 389 -4.42 -15.40 -7.11
CA ILE A 389 -3.96 -16.71 -7.62
C ILE A 389 -5.14 -17.62 -7.96
N SER A 390 -6.23 -17.57 -7.17
CA SER A 390 -7.44 -18.34 -7.45
C SER A 390 -8.04 -17.96 -8.81
N GLN A 391 -8.12 -16.67 -9.11
CA GLN A 391 -8.57 -16.16 -10.40
C GLN A 391 -7.62 -16.55 -11.54
N ALA A 392 -6.31 -16.36 -11.35
CA ALA A 392 -5.30 -16.69 -12.32
C ALA A 392 -5.39 -18.15 -12.77
N LEU A 393 -5.57 -19.08 -11.83
CA LEU A 393 -5.67 -20.51 -12.11
C LEU A 393 -6.95 -20.87 -12.85
N VAL A 394 -8.09 -20.28 -12.50
CA VAL A 394 -9.37 -20.54 -13.17
C VAL A 394 -9.37 -19.94 -14.58
N GLU A 395 -8.98 -18.68 -14.73
CA GLU A 395 -8.94 -18.00 -16.04
C GLU A 395 -7.92 -18.57 -17.01
N SER A 396 -6.84 -19.16 -16.51
CA SER A 396 -5.83 -19.83 -17.32
C SER A 396 -6.23 -21.26 -17.70
N GLY A 397 -7.40 -21.73 -17.27
CA GLY A 397 -7.90 -23.10 -17.51
C GLY A 397 -7.22 -24.17 -16.65
N PHE A 398 -6.37 -23.78 -15.70
CA PHE A 398 -5.69 -24.71 -14.80
C PHE A 398 -6.58 -25.21 -13.67
N GLY A 399 -7.64 -24.49 -13.33
CA GLY A 399 -8.58 -24.88 -12.28
C GLY A 399 -9.26 -26.23 -12.53
N GLU A 400 -9.40 -26.68 -13.78
CA GLU A 400 -10.00 -27.99 -14.10
C GLU A 400 -9.04 -29.17 -13.89
N GLU A 401 -7.74 -28.91 -13.81
CA GLU A 401 -6.72 -29.95 -13.74
C GLU A 401 -6.68 -30.61 -12.36
N GLU A 402 -6.72 -31.93 -12.34
CA GLU A 402 -6.84 -32.74 -11.11
C GLU A 402 -5.77 -32.41 -10.06
N ALA A 403 -4.53 -32.15 -10.50
CA ALA A 403 -3.42 -31.78 -9.63
C ALA A 403 -3.58 -30.41 -8.93
N VAL A 404 -4.42 -29.52 -9.46
CA VAL A 404 -4.66 -28.16 -8.92
C VAL A 404 -5.84 -28.15 -7.94
N ARG A 405 -6.80 -29.07 -8.11
CA ARG A 405 -8.07 -29.10 -7.36
C ARG A 405 -7.91 -29.02 -5.84
N PRO A 406 -6.98 -29.76 -5.18
CA PRO A 406 -6.86 -29.71 -3.73
C PRO A 406 -6.52 -28.31 -3.19
N TYR A 407 -5.69 -27.57 -3.93
CA TYR A 407 -5.26 -26.23 -3.55
C TYR A 407 -6.42 -25.22 -3.65
N LEU A 408 -7.24 -25.35 -4.70
CA LEU A 408 -8.42 -24.50 -4.90
C LEU A 408 -9.57 -24.81 -3.93
N ILE A 409 -9.74 -26.07 -3.53
CA ILE A 409 -10.69 -26.45 -2.46
C ILE A 409 -10.29 -25.77 -1.15
N LYS A 410 -9.01 -25.85 -0.77
CA LYS A 410 -8.51 -25.16 0.45
C LYS A 410 -8.68 -23.65 0.36
N ALA A 411 -8.38 -23.04 -0.79
CA ALA A 411 -8.58 -21.61 -1.00
C ALA A 411 -10.06 -21.20 -0.80
N LEU A 412 -11.00 -22.01 -1.29
CA LEU A 412 -12.44 -21.77 -1.09
C LEU A 412 -12.86 -21.90 0.38
N HIS A 413 -12.33 -22.89 1.11
CA HIS A 413 -12.55 -23.01 2.56
C HIS A 413 -12.04 -21.77 3.31
N TRP A 414 -10.84 -21.30 2.97
CA TRP A 414 -10.30 -20.10 3.59
C TRP A 414 -11.14 -18.85 3.28
N LEU A 415 -11.59 -18.67 2.03
CA LEU A 415 -12.49 -17.58 1.63
C LEU A 415 -13.82 -17.61 2.40
N ASP A 416 -14.35 -18.79 2.67
CA ASP A 416 -15.57 -18.99 3.48
C ASP A 416 -15.39 -18.54 4.93
N GLU A 417 -14.24 -18.85 5.54
CA GLU A 417 -13.90 -18.47 6.90
C GLU A 417 -13.60 -16.97 7.02
N CYS A 418 -12.90 -16.41 6.03
CA CYS A 418 -12.43 -15.04 6.02
C CYS A 418 -13.56 -14.00 5.81
N GLN A 419 -14.70 -14.38 5.21
CA GLN A 419 -15.80 -13.43 5.00
C GLN A 419 -16.32 -12.87 6.33
N ILE A 420 -16.46 -11.55 6.41
CA ILE A 420 -16.99 -10.87 7.58
C ILE A 420 -18.50 -11.10 7.65
N ARG A 421 -18.95 -11.88 8.65
CA ARG A 421 -20.35 -12.33 8.76
C ARG A 421 -21.28 -11.30 9.42
N ASP A 422 -20.71 -10.43 10.24
CA ASP A 422 -21.44 -9.45 11.04
C ASP A 422 -20.67 -8.13 11.08
N ASN A 423 -21.40 -7.02 11.17
CA ASN A 423 -20.77 -5.74 11.45
C ASN A 423 -20.13 -5.76 12.85
N PRO A 424 -18.96 -5.11 13.03
CA PRO A 424 -18.32 -5.06 14.34
C PRO A 424 -19.16 -4.24 15.32
N LYS A 425 -19.00 -4.54 16.61
CA LYS A 425 -19.86 -4.10 17.71
C LYS A 425 -20.14 -2.59 17.71
N PHE A 426 -19.12 -1.77 17.50
CA PHE A 426 -19.19 -0.31 17.57
C PHE A 426 -19.00 0.36 16.21
N TYR A 427 -19.39 -0.30 15.12
CA TYR A 427 -19.07 0.23 13.80
C TYR A 427 -19.67 1.62 13.56
N LYS A 428 -20.89 1.92 14.06
CA LYS A 428 -21.50 3.25 13.87
C LYS A 428 -20.83 4.30 14.76
N GLU A 429 -20.66 3.97 16.02
CA GLU A 429 -20.11 4.86 17.06
C GLU A 429 -18.63 5.20 16.80
N ALA A 430 -17.88 4.27 16.19
CA ALA A 430 -16.51 4.47 15.75
C ALA A 430 -16.40 4.96 14.29
N TYR A 431 -17.50 5.45 13.71
CA TYR A 431 -17.55 6.01 12.35
C TYR A 431 -17.10 5.06 11.25
N ARG A 432 -17.21 3.75 11.42
CA ARG A 432 -16.87 2.76 10.40
C ARG A 432 -18.01 2.55 9.40
N HIS A 433 -17.64 2.27 8.15
CA HIS A 433 -18.59 1.77 7.16
C HIS A 433 -19.04 0.33 7.50
N THR A 434 -20.21 -0.08 6.99
CA THR A 434 -20.70 -1.46 7.12
C THR A 434 -19.72 -2.44 6.48
N SER A 435 -19.47 -3.58 7.12
CA SER A 435 -18.58 -4.64 6.63
C SER A 435 -19.21 -6.03 6.61
N LYS A 436 -20.49 -6.18 7.00
CA LYS A 436 -21.24 -7.43 6.80
C LYS A 436 -21.21 -7.85 5.32
N GLY A 437 -20.77 -9.08 5.07
CA GLY A 437 -20.61 -9.66 3.74
C GLY A 437 -19.28 -9.33 3.04
N ALA A 438 -18.50 -8.39 3.59
CA ALA A 438 -17.25 -7.94 3.00
C ALA A 438 -16.11 -8.96 3.18
N TRP A 439 -15.06 -8.78 2.39
CA TRP A 439 -13.75 -9.35 2.68
C TRP A 439 -12.71 -8.25 2.92
N PRO A 440 -11.86 -8.38 3.94
CA PRO A 440 -10.80 -7.43 4.26
C PRO A 440 -9.55 -7.68 3.42
N PHE A 441 -8.63 -6.71 3.31
CA PHE A 441 -7.36 -6.90 2.60
C PHE A 441 -6.53 -8.10 3.11
N SER A 442 -6.48 -8.26 4.43
CA SER A 442 -5.70 -9.30 5.11
C SER A 442 -6.58 -10.46 5.55
N ASN A 443 -7.04 -10.47 6.81
CA ASN A 443 -7.87 -11.48 7.43
C ASN A 443 -9.05 -10.88 8.20
N ARG A 444 -10.03 -11.74 8.51
CA ARG A 444 -11.30 -11.36 9.14
C ARG A 444 -11.16 -10.57 10.45
N MET A 445 -10.07 -10.74 11.21
CA MET A 445 -9.93 -10.10 12.52
C MET A 445 -9.90 -8.57 12.44
N GLN A 446 -9.31 -8.01 11.38
CA GLN A 446 -9.36 -6.56 11.17
C GLN A 446 -10.79 -6.06 10.94
N SER A 447 -11.68 -6.93 10.43
CA SER A 447 -13.11 -6.67 10.25
C SER A 447 -13.44 -5.46 9.36
N TYR A 448 -12.45 -4.89 8.65
CA TYR A 448 -12.64 -3.75 7.75
C TYR A 448 -13.20 -4.18 6.39
N THR A 449 -14.17 -3.42 5.89
CA THR A 449 -14.54 -3.50 4.48
C THR A 449 -13.49 -2.79 3.64
N VAL A 450 -13.17 -3.35 2.48
CA VAL A 450 -12.41 -2.67 1.42
C VAL A 450 -13.11 -3.03 0.11
N SER A 451 -13.42 -2.04 -0.74
CA SER A 451 -14.32 -2.26 -1.88
C SER A 451 -13.75 -3.23 -2.90
N ASP A 452 -12.46 -3.10 -3.22
CA ASP A 452 -11.75 -3.99 -4.13
C ASP A 452 -11.59 -5.38 -3.54
N CYS A 453 -11.12 -5.50 -2.30
CA CYS A 453 -10.95 -6.78 -1.62
C CYS A 453 -12.27 -7.54 -1.54
N THR A 454 -13.37 -6.86 -1.23
CA THR A 454 -14.71 -7.46 -1.24
C THR A 454 -15.10 -7.96 -2.64
N ALA A 455 -14.77 -7.19 -3.68
CA ALA A 455 -15.09 -7.56 -5.04
C ALA A 455 -14.22 -8.70 -5.58
N GLU A 456 -12.92 -8.69 -5.29
CA GLU A 456 -11.97 -9.74 -5.67
C GLU A 456 -12.22 -11.03 -4.89
N GLY A 457 -12.55 -10.94 -3.60
CA GLY A 457 -12.99 -12.06 -2.77
C GLY A 457 -14.29 -12.68 -3.28
N LEU A 458 -15.29 -11.86 -3.61
CA LEU A 458 -16.53 -12.31 -4.24
C LEU A 458 -16.26 -12.99 -5.59
N LYS A 459 -15.45 -12.36 -6.45
CA LYS A 459 -15.08 -12.87 -7.77
C LYS A 459 -14.37 -14.22 -7.66
N ALA A 460 -13.41 -14.35 -6.74
CA ALA A 460 -12.72 -15.62 -6.46
C ALA A 460 -13.70 -16.71 -6.01
N VAL A 461 -14.61 -16.42 -5.06
CA VAL A 461 -15.63 -17.39 -4.62
C VAL A 461 -16.51 -17.83 -5.79
N LEU A 462 -17.00 -16.89 -6.60
CA LEU A 462 -17.83 -17.22 -7.78
C LEU A 462 -17.06 -18.08 -8.78
N TYR A 463 -15.78 -17.81 -9.03
CA TYR A 463 -14.95 -18.65 -9.88
C TYR A 463 -14.82 -20.07 -9.33
N LEU A 464 -14.50 -20.21 -8.05
CA LEU A 464 -14.32 -21.51 -7.43
C LEU A 464 -15.65 -22.25 -7.34
N GLN A 465 -16.59 -21.78 -6.53
CA GLN A 465 -17.78 -22.55 -6.23
C GLN A 465 -18.79 -22.61 -7.38
N GLU A 466 -18.88 -21.60 -8.26
CA GLU A 466 -19.88 -21.56 -9.34
C GLU A 466 -19.38 -22.08 -10.69
N GLN A 467 -18.06 -22.07 -10.95
CA GLN A 467 -17.52 -22.54 -12.23
C GLN A 467 -16.81 -23.88 -12.10
N MET A 468 -16.17 -24.19 -10.97
CA MET A 468 -15.46 -25.46 -10.77
C MET A 468 -16.39 -26.51 -10.16
N SER A 469 -16.89 -27.42 -11.00
CA SER A 469 -17.89 -28.45 -10.63
C SER A 469 -17.52 -29.37 -9.46
N TYR A 470 -16.23 -29.53 -9.17
CA TYR A 470 -15.72 -30.38 -8.09
C TYR A 470 -15.64 -29.67 -6.73
N THR A 471 -15.78 -28.34 -6.70
CA THR A 471 -15.69 -27.58 -5.46
C THR A 471 -17.05 -27.56 -4.72
N PRO A 472 -17.04 -27.57 -3.38
CA PRO A 472 -18.27 -27.49 -2.60
C PRO A 472 -18.90 -26.09 -2.68
N LYS A 473 -20.22 -26.00 -2.48
CA LYS A 473 -20.95 -24.73 -2.33
C LYS A 473 -20.92 -24.28 -0.87
N LEU A 474 -19.81 -23.70 -0.41
CA LEU A 474 -19.63 -23.30 0.98
C LEU A 474 -20.36 -22.00 1.32
N LEU A 475 -20.31 -21.01 0.43
CA LEU A 475 -20.96 -19.73 0.63
C LEU A 475 -22.36 -19.75 0.05
N SER A 476 -23.35 -19.55 0.93
CA SER A 476 -24.76 -19.47 0.52
C SER A 476 -25.01 -18.25 -0.35
N LYS A 477 -26.07 -18.30 -1.17
CA LYS A 477 -26.49 -17.18 -2.00
C LYS A 477 -26.68 -15.89 -1.19
N GLU A 478 -27.28 -16.01 0.00
CA GLU A 478 -27.53 -14.87 0.91
C GLU A 478 -26.22 -14.18 1.33
N ARG A 479 -25.17 -14.95 1.60
CA ARG A 479 -23.85 -14.41 1.96
C ARG A 479 -23.14 -13.72 0.79
N LEU A 480 -23.35 -14.20 -0.43
CA LEU A 480 -22.86 -13.53 -1.63
C LEU A 480 -23.66 -12.24 -1.88
N CYS A 481 -24.96 -12.26 -1.63
CA CYS A 481 -25.84 -11.10 -1.68
C CYS A 481 -25.42 -10.03 -0.65
N ASP A 482 -25.04 -10.43 0.58
CA ASP A 482 -24.52 -9.49 1.59
C ASP A 482 -23.27 -8.73 1.08
N ALA A 483 -22.37 -9.40 0.36
CA ALA A 483 -21.20 -8.77 -0.24
C ALA A 483 -21.58 -7.73 -1.30
N VAL A 484 -22.55 -8.08 -2.17
CA VAL A 484 -23.12 -7.17 -3.18
C VAL A 484 -23.79 -5.98 -2.51
N ASP A 485 -24.60 -6.22 -1.48
CA ASP A 485 -25.30 -5.17 -0.74
C ASP A 485 -24.30 -4.21 -0.10
N CYS A 486 -23.23 -4.71 0.51
CA CYS A 486 -22.14 -3.90 1.04
C CYS A 486 -21.54 -2.99 -0.05
N MET A 487 -21.11 -3.56 -1.19
CA MET A 487 -20.53 -2.78 -2.29
C MET A 487 -21.51 -1.74 -2.84
N LEU A 488 -22.79 -2.05 -2.99
CA LEU A 488 -23.79 -1.10 -3.50
C LEU A 488 -23.94 0.15 -2.59
N THR A 489 -23.56 0.08 -1.31
CA THR A 489 -23.53 1.24 -0.41
C THR A 489 -22.28 2.11 -0.51
N MET A 490 -21.27 1.70 -1.30
CA MET A 490 -19.95 2.33 -1.36
C MET A 490 -19.73 3.20 -2.61
N GLN A 491 -20.72 3.34 -3.50
CA GLN A 491 -20.60 4.19 -4.69
C GLN A 491 -20.66 5.68 -4.32
N ASN A 492 -19.70 6.46 -4.81
CA ASN A 492 -19.65 7.91 -4.60
C ASN A 492 -20.40 8.69 -5.70
N PRO A 493 -20.70 9.99 -5.48
CA PRO A 493 -21.48 10.79 -6.43
C PRO A 493 -20.89 10.91 -7.85
N ASP A 494 -19.58 10.78 -8.02
CA ASP A 494 -18.90 10.79 -9.33
C ASP A 494 -18.96 9.43 -10.06
N GLY A 495 -19.54 8.41 -9.42
CA GLY A 495 -19.69 7.05 -9.93
C GLY A 495 -18.56 6.10 -9.52
N GLY A 496 -17.47 6.62 -8.95
CA GLY A 496 -16.32 5.84 -8.52
C GLY A 496 -16.47 5.21 -7.13
N PHE A 497 -15.55 4.32 -6.83
CA PHE A 497 -15.40 3.67 -5.54
C PHE A 497 -14.09 4.07 -4.89
N ALA A 498 -14.17 4.33 -3.60
CA ALA A 498 -13.03 4.58 -2.72
C ALA A 498 -12.63 3.28 -2.00
N SER A 499 -11.63 3.32 -1.12
CA SER A 499 -11.06 2.10 -0.54
C SER A 499 -11.94 1.48 0.56
N TYR A 500 -11.95 2.07 1.76
CA TYR A 500 -12.65 1.50 2.92
C TYR A 500 -14.05 2.10 3.11
N GLU A 501 -14.24 3.36 2.75
CA GLU A 501 -15.47 4.12 3.04
C GLU A 501 -15.84 5.06 1.89
N LEU A 502 -16.99 5.72 2.00
CA LEU A 502 -17.35 6.82 1.10
C LEU A 502 -16.40 8.02 1.26
N VAL A 503 -16.31 8.85 0.23
CA VAL A 503 -15.69 10.17 0.30
C VAL A 503 -16.55 11.08 1.17
N ARG A 504 -16.15 11.24 2.44
CA ARG A 504 -16.94 11.95 3.46
C ARG A 504 -16.58 13.42 3.63
N GLY A 505 -15.49 13.86 3.04
CA GLY A 505 -14.94 15.21 3.17
C GLY A 505 -14.65 15.85 1.80
N PRO A 506 -14.60 17.20 1.73
CA PRO A 506 -14.27 17.89 0.50
C PRO A 506 -12.76 17.85 0.19
N LYS A 507 -12.40 17.86 -1.10
CA LYS A 507 -11.00 17.78 -1.57
C LYS A 507 -10.09 18.88 -1.02
N TRP A 508 -10.61 20.06 -0.68
CA TRP A 508 -9.80 21.14 -0.12
C TRP A 508 -9.23 20.82 1.27
N LEU A 509 -9.70 19.77 1.95
CA LEU A 509 -9.06 19.29 3.18
C LEU A 509 -7.61 18.87 2.94
N GLU A 510 -7.22 18.51 1.71
CA GLU A 510 -5.83 18.22 1.41
C GLU A 510 -4.91 19.45 1.59
N PHE A 511 -5.45 20.68 1.58
CA PHE A 511 -4.68 21.89 1.90
C PHE A 511 -4.23 21.95 3.36
N ILE A 512 -4.80 21.12 4.24
CA ILE A 512 -4.41 21.01 5.64
C ILE A 512 -3.74 19.67 5.96
N ASN A 513 -3.22 18.96 4.95
CA ASN A 513 -2.39 17.77 5.13
C ASN A 513 -1.10 18.13 5.90
N PRO A 514 -0.91 17.61 7.13
CA PRO A 514 0.23 17.96 7.97
C PRO A 514 1.30 16.87 8.02
N ALA A 515 1.25 15.86 7.14
CA ALA A 515 2.13 14.70 7.25
C ALA A 515 3.47 14.85 6.51
N GLU A 516 3.60 15.88 5.66
CA GLU A 516 4.76 16.30 4.86
C GLU A 516 5.34 15.28 3.86
N VAL A 517 5.34 13.98 4.18
CA VAL A 517 5.96 12.90 3.40
C VAL A 517 4.97 12.12 2.53
N PHE A 518 3.66 12.34 2.74
CA PHE A 518 2.56 11.64 2.06
C PHE A 518 1.61 12.63 1.39
N GLY A 519 1.06 12.27 0.23
CA GLY A 519 0.01 13.04 -0.45
C GLY A 519 -1.31 12.29 -0.56
N ASP A 520 -2.39 13.05 -0.71
CA ASP A 520 -3.76 12.55 -0.85
C ASP A 520 -4.16 11.67 0.35
N ILE A 521 -4.00 12.19 1.57
CA ILE A 521 -4.28 11.45 2.81
C ILE A 521 -5.48 11.99 3.59
N MET A 522 -5.94 13.21 3.32
CA MET A 522 -6.88 13.85 4.24
C MET A 522 -8.29 13.28 4.14
N ILE A 523 -8.69 12.72 2.99
CA ILE A 523 -10.00 12.11 2.76
C ILE A 523 -9.86 10.80 2.00
N GLU A 524 -10.91 9.98 1.98
CA GLU A 524 -11.04 8.96 0.94
C GLU A 524 -11.07 9.64 -0.44
N PHE A 525 -10.48 8.98 -1.43
CA PHE A 525 -10.61 9.33 -2.83
C PHE A 525 -11.19 8.15 -3.59
N THR A 526 -11.85 8.42 -4.70
CA THR A 526 -12.22 7.36 -5.64
C THR A 526 -11.02 6.97 -6.49
N TYR A 527 -10.86 5.68 -6.74
CA TYR A 527 -9.70 5.15 -7.46
C TYR A 527 -10.17 4.32 -8.67
N PRO A 528 -9.48 4.41 -9.83
CA PRO A 528 -9.70 3.50 -10.94
C PRO A 528 -9.74 2.04 -10.50
N GLU A 529 -8.77 1.60 -9.70
CA GLU A 529 -8.58 0.20 -9.32
C GLU A 529 -9.70 -0.33 -8.42
N CYS A 530 -10.08 0.45 -7.40
CA CYS A 530 -11.22 0.12 -6.55
C CYS A 530 -12.52 0.05 -7.37
N THR A 531 -12.70 0.98 -8.31
CA THR A 531 -13.88 1.04 -9.18
C THR A 531 -13.94 -0.14 -10.14
N THR A 532 -12.82 -0.51 -10.75
CA THR A 532 -12.71 -1.64 -11.68
C THR A 532 -12.98 -2.97 -11.00
N SER A 533 -12.43 -3.20 -9.80
CA SER A 533 -12.68 -4.43 -9.05
C SER A 533 -14.16 -4.57 -8.71
N VAL A 534 -14.83 -3.50 -8.27
CA VAL A 534 -16.29 -3.53 -8.03
C VAL A 534 -17.07 -3.81 -9.32
N ILE A 535 -16.70 -3.22 -10.46
CA ILE A 535 -17.32 -3.53 -11.76
C ILE A 535 -17.20 -5.02 -12.06
N THR A 536 -16.01 -5.60 -11.95
CA THR A 536 -15.76 -7.00 -12.29
C THR A 536 -16.51 -7.93 -11.34
N GLY A 537 -16.40 -7.72 -10.02
CA GLY A 537 -17.13 -8.51 -9.01
C GLY A 537 -18.65 -8.50 -9.23
N LEU A 538 -19.24 -7.33 -9.47
CA LEU A 538 -20.68 -7.21 -9.75
C LEU A 538 -21.10 -7.84 -11.08
N ALA A 539 -20.27 -7.72 -12.13
CA ALA A 539 -20.54 -8.33 -13.43
C ALA A 539 -20.55 -9.85 -13.35
N HIS A 540 -19.57 -10.45 -12.65
CA HIS A 540 -19.52 -11.89 -12.41
C HIS A 540 -20.69 -12.37 -11.56
N PHE A 541 -21.05 -11.63 -10.50
CA PHE A 541 -22.20 -11.94 -9.67
C PHE A 541 -23.51 -11.92 -10.49
N LYS A 542 -23.73 -10.87 -11.30
CA LYS A 542 -24.93 -10.75 -12.14
C LYS A 542 -25.06 -11.90 -13.14
N ARG A 543 -23.95 -12.43 -13.65
CA ARG A 543 -23.97 -13.58 -14.56
C ARG A 543 -24.48 -14.85 -13.88
N VAL A 544 -24.14 -15.06 -12.60
CA VAL A 544 -24.59 -16.23 -11.83
C VAL A 544 -26.00 -16.04 -11.26
N PHE A 545 -26.30 -14.84 -10.73
CA PHE A 545 -27.57 -14.51 -10.08
C PHE A 545 -28.23 -13.31 -10.78
N PRO A 546 -28.78 -13.50 -11.99
CA PRO A 546 -29.20 -12.39 -12.85
C PRO A 546 -30.38 -11.58 -12.31
N ASP A 547 -31.18 -12.13 -11.39
CA ASP A 547 -32.39 -11.46 -10.92
C ASP A 547 -32.20 -10.65 -9.63
N TYR A 548 -31.11 -10.87 -8.90
CA TYR A 548 -30.87 -10.18 -7.63
C TYR A 548 -30.39 -8.74 -7.87
N ARG A 549 -31.18 -7.75 -7.43
CA ARG A 549 -30.91 -6.31 -7.54
C ARG A 549 -30.41 -5.85 -8.93
N ARG A 550 -30.84 -6.53 -10.00
CA ARG A 550 -30.33 -6.35 -11.38
C ARG A 550 -30.23 -4.88 -11.80
N LYS A 551 -31.32 -4.13 -11.63
CA LYS A 551 -31.41 -2.72 -12.05
C LYS A 551 -30.40 -1.84 -11.31
N GLU A 552 -30.18 -2.11 -10.04
CA GLU A 552 -29.26 -1.33 -9.20
C GLU A 552 -27.82 -1.63 -9.59
N ILE A 553 -27.48 -2.92 -9.78
CA ILE A 553 -26.18 -3.35 -10.30
C ILE A 553 -25.89 -2.68 -11.64
N GLU A 554 -26.82 -2.74 -12.59
CA GLU A 554 -26.64 -2.14 -13.93
C GLU A 554 -26.44 -0.63 -13.88
N ASN A 555 -27.19 0.07 -13.02
CA ASN A 555 -27.03 1.51 -12.82
C ASN A 555 -25.68 1.86 -12.17
N VAL A 556 -25.26 1.10 -11.15
CA VAL A 556 -23.97 1.29 -10.47
C VAL A 556 -22.82 1.05 -11.46
N THR A 557 -22.85 -0.06 -12.20
CA THR A 557 -21.83 -0.38 -13.22
C THR A 557 -21.77 0.70 -14.30
N SER A 558 -22.91 1.19 -14.80
CA SER A 558 -22.91 2.23 -15.84
C SER A 558 -22.25 3.53 -15.36
N LYS A 559 -22.52 3.96 -14.13
CA LYS A 559 -21.87 5.14 -13.53
C LYS A 559 -20.38 4.92 -13.30
N ALA A 560 -20.00 3.72 -12.86
CA ALA A 560 -18.61 3.35 -12.64
C ALA A 560 -17.80 3.35 -13.95
N ILE A 561 -18.37 2.85 -15.05
CA ILE A 561 -17.74 2.94 -16.39
C ILE A 561 -17.55 4.40 -16.81
N LYS A 562 -18.57 5.25 -16.61
CA LYS A 562 -18.45 6.69 -16.88
C LYS A 562 -17.34 7.35 -16.05
N TYR A 563 -17.19 6.95 -14.79
CA TYR A 563 -16.07 7.39 -13.96
C TYR A 563 -14.73 7.00 -14.59
N LEU A 564 -14.56 5.75 -15.04
CA LEU A 564 -13.32 5.28 -15.67
C LEU A 564 -12.97 6.06 -16.93
N HIS A 565 -13.95 6.35 -17.79
CA HIS A 565 -13.74 7.20 -18.96
C HIS A 565 -13.21 8.59 -18.57
N ASN A 566 -13.76 9.20 -17.52
CA ASN A 566 -13.35 10.51 -17.03
C ASN A 566 -11.99 10.50 -16.31
N ALA A 567 -11.65 9.37 -15.66
CA ALA A 567 -10.41 9.22 -14.91
C ALA A 567 -9.19 8.92 -15.81
N GLN A 568 -9.41 8.53 -17.06
CA GLN A 568 -8.34 8.24 -18.02
C GLN A 568 -7.50 9.49 -18.27
N LYS A 569 -6.17 9.36 -18.18
CA LYS A 569 -5.25 10.45 -18.41
C LYS A 569 -5.16 10.81 -19.91
N PRO A 570 -4.75 12.04 -20.27
CA PRO A 570 -4.63 12.47 -21.67
C PRO A 570 -3.77 11.52 -22.52
N GLU A 571 -2.68 11.01 -21.97
CA GLU A 571 -1.76 10.05 -22.60
C GLU A 571 -2.36 8.67 -22.85
N GLY A 572 -3.49 8.33 -22.21
CA GLY A 572 -4.25 7.09 -22.45
C GLY A 572 -4.23 6.08 -21.30
N GLY A 573 -3.29 6.17 -20.36
CA GLY A 573 -3.27 5.32 -19.16
C GLY A 573 -4.22 5.79 -18.06
N TRP A 574 -4.31 4.99 -17.00
CA TRP A 574 -4.89 5.39 -15.71
C TRP A 574 -3.79 5.46 -14.65
N PHE A 575 -3.92 6.38 -13.69
CA PHE A 575 -2.96 6.52 -12.60
C PHE A 575 -3.24 5.47 -11.51
N GLY A 576 -2.23 4.64 -11.20
CA GLY A 576 -2.28 3.67 -10.11
C GLY A 576 -1.88 4.28 -8.77
N SER A 577 -2.73 4.06 -7.76
CA SER A 577 -2.59 4.56 -6.39
C SER A 577 -2.20 3.46 -5.39
N TRP A 578 -2.37 2.18 -5.76
CA TRP A 578 -2.08 1.02 -4.91
C TRP A 578 -1.00 0.07 -5.47
N GLY A 579 -0.72 0.17 -6.77
CA GLY A 579 0.38 -0.50 -7.47
C GLY A 579 1.09 0.48 -8.40
N ILE A 580 2.37 0.24 -8.69
CA ILE A 580 3.24 1.12 -9.48
C ILE A 580 3.12 0.81 -10.97
N CYS A 581 2.57 1.67 -11.83
CA CYS A 581 1.67 2.78 -11.57
C CYS A 581 0.60 2.75 -12.67
N PHE A 582 1.00 3.08 -13.90
CA PHE A 582 0.08 3.15 -15.02
C PHE A 582 -0.20 1.77 -15.63
N THR A 583 0.79 0.87 -15.70
CA THR A 583 0.58 -0.51 -16.16
C THR A 583 -0.43 -1.24 -15.28
N TYR A 584 -0.33 -1.05 -13.97
CA TYR A 584 -1.23 -1.60 -12.96
C TYR A 584 -2.69 -1.15 -13.18
N ALA A 585 -2.97 0.15 -13.06
CA ALA A 585 -4.34 0.65 -13.18
C ALA A 585 -4.93 0.46 -14.60
N THR A 586 -4.09 0.51 -15.63
CA THR A 586 -4.54 0.28 -17.02
C THR A 586 -4.94 -1.18 -17.26
N MET A 587 -4.28 -2.16 -16.62
CA MET A 587 -4.71 -3.56 -16.67
C MET A 587 -6.14 -3.72 -16.15
N PHE A 588 -6.40 -3.23 -14.95
CA PHE A 588 -7.72 -3.27 -14.33
C PHE A 588 -8.79 -2.51 -15.13
N ALA A 589 -8.44 -1.33 -15.64
CA ALA A 589 -9.35 -0.55 -16.48
C ALA A 589 -9.76 -1.32 -17.74
N LEU A 590 -8.80 -1.89 -18.46
CA LEU A 590 -9.08 -2.65 -19.69
C LEU A 590 -9.81 -3.98 -19.43
N GLU A 591 -9.57 -4.65 -18.29
CA GLU A 591 -10.40 -5.78 -17.85
C GLU A 591 -11.87 -5.36 -17.73
N SER A 592 -12.14 -4.30 -16.95
CA SER A 592 -13.52 -3.83 -16.69
C SER A 592 -14.25 -3.35 -17.95
N LEU A 593 -13.56 -2.63 -18.84
CA LEU A 593 -14.10 -2.18 -20.11
C LEU A 593 -14.45 -3.37 -21.02
N SER A 594 -13.64 -4.43 -21.00
CA SER A 594 -13.92 -5.63 -21.79
C SER A 594 -15.24 -6.31 -21.40
N LEU A 595 -15.64 -6.23 -20.12
CA LEU A 595 -16.90 -6.80 -19.60
C LEU A 595 -18.15 -6.06 -20.09
N VAL A 596 -18.00 -4.80 -20.50
CA VAL A 596 -19.06 -4.01 -21.16
C VAL A 596 -18.86 -3.93 -22.68
N ASN A 597 -18.05 -4.83 -23.23
CA ASN A 597 -17.75 -4.95 -24.66
C ASN A 597 -17.05 -3.70 -25.26
N GLU A 598 -16.34 -2.94 -24.43
CA GLU A 598 -15.41 -1.90 -24.88
C GLU A 598 -14.01 -2.50 -25.05
N THR A 599 -13.57 -2.58 -26.30
CA THR A 599 -12.31 -3.23 -26.71
C THR A 599 -11.58 -2.32 -27.69
N TYR A 600 -10.35 -2.66 -28.07
CA TYR A 600 -9.52 -1.88 -28.99
C TYR A 600 -10.25 -1.52 -30.29
N GLY A 601 -11.04 -2.44 -30.84
CA GLY A 601 -11.71 -2.25 -32.13
C GLY A 601 -12.91 -1.29 -32.11
N ASN A 602 -13.46 -0.96 -30.94
CA ASN A 602 -14.70 -0.18 -30.83
C ASN A 602 -14.73 0.90 -29.73
N SER A 603 -13.73 0.98 -28.85
CA SER A 603 -13.63 1.99 -27.80
C SER A 603 -12.39 2.86 -27.99
N THR A 604 -12.59 4.17 -28.05
CA THR A 604 -11.49 5.16 -28.13
C THR A 604 -10.64 5.14 -26.86
N HIS A 605 -11.25 4.91 -25.68
CA HIS A 605 -10.53 4.77 -24.42
C HIS A 605 -9.63 3.54 -24.44
N ALA A 606 -10.16 2.37 -24.86
CA ALA A 606 -9.37 1.14 -24.96
C ALA A 606 -8.22 1.27 -25.97
N LYS A 607 -8.48 1.89 -27.12
CA LYS A 607 -7.46 2.14 -28.15
C LYS A 607 -6.31 3.00 -27.61
N ARG A 608 -6.62 4.15 -27.00
CA ARG A 608 -5.61 5.06 -26.41
C ARG A 608 -4.79 4.39 -25.32
N ALA A 609 -5.42 3.54 -24.51
CA ALA A 609 -4.73 2.79 -23.47
C ALA A 609 -3.74 1.75 -24.05
N CYS A 610 -4.12 1.03 -25.10
CA CYS A 610 -3.20 0.14 -25.79
C CYS A 610 -2.04 0.91 -26.44
N GLU A 611 -2.32 2.02 -27.12
CA GLU A 611 -1.29 2.88 -27.74
C GLU A 611 -0.31 3.44 -26.70
N PHE A 612 -0.83 3.87 -25.54
CA PHE A 612 -0.03 4.28 -24.39
C PHE A 612 0.92 3.18 -23.94
N LEU A 613 0.40 1.98 -23.65
CA LEU A 613 1.24 0.86 -23.21
C LEU A 613 2.30 0.51 -24.26
N LEU A 614 1.92 0.40 -25.53
CA LEU A 614 2.86 0.06 -26.61
C LEU A 614 3.97 1.10 -26.77
N SER A 615 3.68 2.39 -26.51
CA SER A 615 4.71 3.45 -26.51
C SER A 615 5.76 3.28 -25.41
N LYS A 616 5.50 2.43 -24.42
CA LYS A 616 6.38 2.15 -23.27
C LYS A 616 7.00 0.75 -23.30
N GLN A 617 6.76 -0.04 -24.34
CA GLN A 617 7.38 -1.35 -24.47
C GLN A 617 8.89 -1.18 -24.73
N LYS A 618 9.72 -1.79 -23.89
CA LYS A 618 11.17 -1.79 -24.02
C LYS A 618 11.65 -2.70 -25.16
N PRO A 619 12.90 -2.54 -25.65
CA PRO A 619 13.44 -3.38 -26.72
C PRO A 619 13.48 -4.88 -26.40
N ASP A 620 13.57 -5.25 -25.13
CA ASP A 620 13.56 -6.64 -24.65
C ASP A 620 12.14 -7.26 -24.65
N GLY A 621 11.11 -6.48 -24.97
CA GLY A 621 9.72 -6.91 -25.02
C GLY A 621 8.93 -6.64 -23.74
N GLY A 622 9.55 -6.12 -22.69
CA GLY A 622 8.90 -5.90 -21.40
C GLY A 622 8.46 -4.46 -21.14
N TRP A 623 7.95 -4.25 -19.93
CA TRP A 623 7.61 -2.94 -19.36
C TRP A 623 8.27 -2.78 -18.01
N GLY A 624 8.66 -1.55 -17.67
CA GLY A 624 9.28 -1.23 -16.38
C GLY A 624 8.96 0.20 -15.98
N GLU A 625 8.29 0.38 -14.83
CA GLU A 625 7.96 1.64 -14.19
C GLU A 625 8.70 1.75 -12.85
N SER A 626 9.36 2.88 -12.63
CA SER A 626 9.93 3.23 -11.32
C SER A 626 8.82 3.70 -10.38
N TYR A 627 8.99 3.50 -9.06
CA TYR A 627 8.11 4.09 -8.04
C TYR A 627 7.98 5.62 -8.17
N GLN A 628 9.00 6.27 -8.77
CA GLN A 628 8.98 7.69 -9.12
C GLN A 628 7.80 8.08 -10.03
N SER A 629 7.21 7.12 -10.75
CA SER A 629 5.98 7.35 -11.52
C SER A 629 4.82 7.80 -10.64
N CYS A 630 4.72 7.24 -9.43
CA CYS A 630 3.70 7.60 -8.44
C CYS A 630 3.98 8.96 -7.80
N VAL A 631 5.26 9.22 -7.50
CA VAL A 631 5.76 10.48 -6.92
C VAL A 631 5.46 11.65 -7.86
N GLN A 632 5.80 11.50 -9.15
CA GLN A 632 5.73 12.56 -10.15
C GLN A 632 4.38 12.63 -10.88
N GLY A 633 3.54 11.60 -10.77
CA GLY A 633 2.23 11.56 -11.43
C GLY A 633 2.29 11.33 -12.94
N VAL A 634 3.42 10.85 -13.46
CA VAL A 634 3.70 10.58 -14.88
C VAL A 634 4.46 9.26 -15.03
N TYR A 635 4.43 8.62 -16.19
CA TYR A 635 5.19 7.38 -16.41
C TYR A 635 6.70 7.65 -16.38
N VAL A 636 7.39 7.18 -15.33
CA VAL A 636 8.85 7.22 -15.21
C VAL A 636 9.38 5.83 -15.49
N GLU A 637 10.12 5.71 -16.59
CA GLU A 637 10.64 4.43 -17.05
C GLU A 637 11.70 3.90 -16.07
N HIS A 638 11.54 2.65 -15.64
CA HIS A 638 12.54 1.94 -14.87
C HIS A 638 13.72 1.55 -15.76
N GLU A 639 14.92 1.38 -15.20
CA GLU A 639 16.12 1.01 -15.96
C GLU A 639 15.90 -0.31 -16.73
N MET A 640 15.41 -1.32 -16.02
CA MET A 640 15.08 -2.65 -16.58
C MET A 640 13.57 -2.87 -16.65
N SER A 641 13.11 -3.66 -17.62
CA SER A 641 11.74 -4.21 -17.57
C SER A 641 11.55 -5.07 -16.33
N GLN A 642 10.32 -5.15 -15.83
CA GLN A 642 9.91 -5.90 -14.65
C GLN A 642 8.87 -6.96 -15.04
N VAL A 643 9.00 -8.22 -14.58
CA VAL A 643 8.11 -9.34 -14.97
C VAL A 643 6.68 -9.13 -14.51
N VAL A 644 6.47 -8.50 -13.35
CA VAL A 644 5.13 -8.17 -12.85
C VAL A 644 4.46 -7.10 -13.72
N GLN A 645 5.12 -5.96 -13.94
CA GLN A 645 4.58 -4.87 -14.76
C GLN A 645 4.43 -5.27 -16.24
N THR A 646 5.34 -6.09 -16.76
CA THR A 646 5.21 -6.73 -18.07
C THR A 646 3.96 -7.60 -18.12
N SER A 647 3.68 -8.36 -17.06
CA SER A 647 2.49 -9.19 -16.98
C SER A 647 1.20 -8.35 -16.97
N TRP A 648 1.17 -7.25 -16.21
CA TRP A 648 0.04 -6.31 -16.19
C TRP A 648 -0.23 -5.69 -17.56
N ALA A 649 0.80 -5.10 -18.19
CA ALA A 649 0.66 -4.49 -19.51
C ALA A 649 0.17 -5.50 -20.56
N THR A 650 0.69 -6.73 -20.52
CA THR A 650 0.31 -7.78 -21.48
C THR A 650 -1.13 -8.26 -21.23
N LEU A 651 -1.54 -8.47 -19.98
CA LEU A 651 -2.93 -8.78 -19.63
C LEU A 651 -3.87 -7.68 -20.12
N ALA A 652 -3.50 -6.41 -19.94
CA ALA A 652 -4.26 -5.26 -20.40
C ALA A 652 -4.51 -5.31 -21.93
N LEU A 653 -3.46 -5.59 -22.72
CA LEU A 653 -3.56 -5.75 -24.17
C LEU A 653 -4.45 -6.93 -24.57
N MET A 654 -4.40 -8.04 -23.82
CA MET A 654 -5.28 -9.20 -24.05
C MET A 654 -6.74 -8.88 -23.75
N TYR A 655 -7.05 -8.22 -22.63
CA TYR A 655 -8.42 -7.81 -22.29
C TYR A 655 -9.01 -6.84 -23.33
N ALA A 656 -8.20 -5.91 -23.82
CA ALA A 656 -8.60 -5.01 -24.90
C ALA A 656 -8.74 -5.70 -26.27
N LYS A 657 -8.41 -7.00 -26.40
CA LYS A 657 -8.38 -7.73 -27.67
C LYS A 657 -7.52 -7.02 -28.72
N TYR A 658 -6.34 -6.55 -28.31
CA TYR A 658 -5.41 -5.88 -29.20
C TYR A 658 -5.06 -6.77 -30.42
N PRO A 659 -5.16 -6.27 -31.67
CA PRO A 659 -5.15 -7.12 -32.85
C PRO A 659 -3.77 -7.66 -33.24
N HIS A 660 -2.67 -7.04 -32.80
CA HIS A 660 -1.33 -7.43 -33.21
C HIS A 660 -0.65 -8.29 -32.13
N ARG A 661 -0.21 -9.49 -32.52
CA ARG A 661 0.35 -10.47 -31.58
C ARG A 661 1.79 -10.18 -31.16
N GLU A 662 2.58 -9.54 -32.03
CA GLU A 662 4.02 -9.37 -31.84
C GLU A 662 4.41 -8.75 -30.49
N PRO A 663 3.78 -7.65 -30.02
CA PRO A 663 4.10 -7.08 -28.71
C PRO A 663 3.87 -8.06 -27.55
N ILE A 664 2.77 -8.83 -27.61
CA ILE A 664 2.42 -9.83 -26.60
C ILE A 664 3.41 -11.00 -26.64
N GLU A 665 3.79 -11.47 -27.82
CA GLU A 665 4.75 -12.57 -27.99
C GLU A 665 6.15 -12.21 -27.47
N LYS A 666 6.59 -10.97 -27.66
CA LYS A 666 7.86 -10.48 -27.09
C LYS A 666 7.82 -10.48 -25.56
N ALA A 667 6.71 -10.01 -24.97
CA ALA A 667 6.51 -10.00 -23.52
C ALA A 667 6.50 -11.41 -22.92
N VAL A 668 5.79 -12.35 -23.57
CA VAL A 668 5.76 -13.77 -23.18
C VAL A 668 7.17 -14.36 -23.22
N LYS A 669 7.93 -14.13 -24.30
CA LYS A 669 9.32 -14.62 -24.42
C LYS A 669 10.20 -14.07 -23.31
N LEU A 670 10.09 -12.78 -22.99
CA LEU A 670 10.84 -12.16 -21.91
C LEU A 670 10.53 -12.83 -20.56
N VAL A 671 9.25 -12.93 -20.18
CA VAL A 671 8.86 -13.50 -18.88
C VAL A 671 9.26 -14.99 -18.78
N MET A 672 9.13 -15.75 -19.87
CA MET A 672 9.62 -17.13 -19.93
C MET A 672 11.14 -17.22 -19.77
N SER A 673 11.90 -16.31 -20.40
CA SER A 673 13.37 -16.31 -20.32
C SER A 673 13.92 -16.01 -18.93
N ARG A 674 13.11 -15.38 -18.06
CA ARG A 674 13.47 -15.07 -16.67
C ARG A 674 12.94 -16.08 -15.66
N GLN A 675 12.24 -17.13 -16.10
CA GLN A 675 11.80 -18.19 -15.21
C GLN A 675 13.00 -19.01 -14.72
N LEU A 676 13.11 -19.18 -13.40
CA LEU A 676 14.19 -19.93 -12.76
C LEU A 676 14.02 -21.45 -12.98
N PRO A 677 15.09 -22.25 -12.80
CA PRO A 677 15.03 -23.70 -13.00
C PRO A 677 13.96 -24.41 -12.17
N ASP A 678 13.72 -23.95 -10.95
CA ASP A 678 12.68 -24.47 -10.04
C ASP A 678 11.25 -24.07 -10.42
N GLY A 679 11.08 -23.22 -11.45
CA GLY A 679 9.79 -22.72 -11.93
C GLY A 679 9.41 -21.35 -11.37
N SER A 680 10.11 -20.83 -10.37
CA SER A 680 9.84 -19.52 -9.78
C SER A 680 10.37 -18.35 -10.63
N TRP A 681 10.13 -17.12 -10.16
CA TRP A 681 10.76 -15.90 -10.68
C TRP A 681 11.50 -15.18 -9.55
N ALA A 682 12.61 -14.53 -9.90
CA ALA A 682 13.33 -13.68 -8.96
C ALA A 682 12.47 -12.48 -8.52
N GLN A 683 12.68 -12.00 -7.30
CA GLN A 683 12.15 -10.71 -6.89
C GLN A 683 12.89 -9.61 -7.66
N GLU A 684 12.15 -8.69 -8.27
CA GLU A 684 12.72 -7.51 -8.94
C GLU A 684 12.31 -6.24 -8.14
N ALA A 685 12.13 -5.10 -8.80
CA ALA A 685 11.75 -3.86 -8.13
C ALA A 685 10.37 -3.96 -7.46
N ILE A 686 10.16 -3.13 -6.44
CA ILE A 686 8.95 -3.10 -5.62
C ILE A 686 7.71 -2.77 -6.46
N GLU A 687 6.58 -3.43 -6.16
CA GLU A 687 5.38 -3.39 -7.01
C GLU A 687 4.27 -2.48 -6.46
N GLY A 688 4.22 -2.32 -5.14
CA GLY A 688 3.15 -1.59 -4.44
C GLY A 688 3.53 -0.16 -4.08
N ILE A 689 2.50 0.68 -3.96
CA ILE A 689 2.62 2.06 -3.49
C ILE A 689 1.40 2.42 -2.65
N PHE A 690 1.53 3.37 -1.74
CA PHE A 690 0.40 4.08 -1.14
C PHE A 690 0.76 5.54 -0.92
N ASN A 691 -0.27 6.39 -0.92
CA ASN A 691 -0.18 7.84 -0.67
C ASN A 691 0.96 8.53 -1.46
N LYS A 692 1.08 8.13 -2.73
CA LYS A 692 2.04 8.59 -3.75
C LYS A 692 3.51 8.22 -3.54
N ASN A 693 4.00 8.34 -2.31
CA ASN A 693 5.43 8.45 -2.03
C ASN A 693 5.99 7.28 -1.20
N CYS A 694 5.17 6.33 -0.79
CA CYS A 694 5.63 5.19 0.02
C CYS A 694 5.41 3.86 -0.70
N ALA A 695 6.51 3.17 -0.99
CA ALA A 695 6.46 1.86 -1.63
C ALA A 695 6.28 0.71 -0.62
N ILE A 696 5.63 -0.36 -1.07
CA ILE A 696 5.34 -1.57 -0.29
C ILE A 696 5.44 -2.82 -1.17
N SER A 697 5.99 -3.91 -0.63
CA SER A 697 6.30 -5.12 -1.38
C SER A 697 5.05 -5.99 -1.58
N TYR A 698 4.88 -6.54 -2.78
CA TYR A 698 3.92 -7.62 -3.06
C TYR A 698 4.65 -8.83 -3.67
N PRO A 699 5.46 -9.56 -2.89
CA PRO A 699 6.37 -10.60 -3.40
C PRO A 699 5.65 -11.77 -4.06
N ASN A 700 4.35 -11.95 -3.77
CA ASN A 700 3.51 -12.96 -4.40
C ASN A 700 3.03 -12.58 -5.82
N PHE A 701 3.15 -11.30 -6.22
CA PHE A 701 2.73 -10.83 -7.55
C PHE A 701 3.52 -11.46 -8.69
N LYS A 702 4.82 -11.72 -8.48
CA LYS A 702 5.66 -12.41 -9.46
C LYS A 702 5.21 -13.84 -9.74
N PHE A 703 4.36 -14.43 -8.90
CA PHE A 703 3.70 -15.70 -9.18
C PHE A 703 2.32 -15.45 -9.77
N SER A 704 1.44 -14.74 -9.05
CA SER A 704 0.05 -14.55 -9.45
C SER A 704 -0.07 -13.98 -10.86
N PHE A 705 0.66 -12.91 -11.19
CA PHE A 705 0.51 -12.24 -12.49
C PHE A 705 1.28 -12.90 -13.63
N THR A 706 2.44 -13.50 -13.38
CA THR A 706 3.18 -14.23 -14.43
C THR A 706 2.44 -15.50 -14.83
N ILE A 707 1.93 -16.28 -13.86
CA ILE A 707 1.11 -17.47 -14.09
C ILE A 707 -0.15 -17.08 -14.88
N TRP A 708 -0.83 -16.01 -14.46
CA TRP A 708 -2.05 -15.53 -15.11
C TRP A 708 -1.81 -15.10 -16.55
N MET A 709 -0.81 -14.24 -16.77
CA MET A 709 -0.49 -13.70 -18.09
C MET A 709 -0.07 -14.81 -19.05
N LEU A 710 0.85 -15.67 -18.63
CA LEU A 710 1.36 -16.77 -19.46
C LEU A 710 0.26 -17.80 -19.77
N GLY A 711 -0.59 -18.12 -18.80
CA GLY A 711 -1.74 -19.00 -19.01
C GLY A 711 -2.76 -18.44 -20.02
N LYS A 712 -3.06 -17.13 -19.92
CA LYS A 712 -4.00 -16.45 -20.82
C LYS A 712 -3.46 -16.21 -22.24
N ALA A 713 -2.15 -16.03 -22.39
CA ALA A 713 -1.49 -15.82 -23.69
C ALA A 713 -1.79 -16.96 -24.67
N LEU A 714 -1.76 -18.22 -24.20
CA LEU A 714 -2.00 -19.39 -25.05
C LEU A 714 -3.47 -19.47 -25.51
N LEU A 715 -4.43 -19.21 -24.61
CA LEU A 715 -5.86 -19.21 -24.96
C LEU A 715 -6.16 -18.22 -26.08
N THR A 716 -5.53 -17.05 -26.02
CA THR A 716 -5.68 -15.99 -27.03
C THR A 716 -5.03 -16.36 -28.37
N SER A 717 -3.89 -17.05 -28.36
CA SER A 717 -3.24 -17.56 -29.59
C SER A 717 -4.04 -18.68 -30.27
N THR A 718 -4.74 -19.53 -29.49
CA THR A 718 -5.55 -20.65 -29.97
C THR A 718 -6.88 -20.17 -30.56
N ILE A 719 -7.50 -19.16 -29.95
CA ILE A 719 -8.72 -18.53 -30.48
C ILE A 719 -8.45 -17.85 -31.82
N ASN A 720 -7.31 -17.18 -31.96
CA ASN A 720 -6.95 -16.52 -33.22
C ASN A 720 -6.37 -17.48 -34.28
N SER A 721 -5.94 -18.70 -33.94
CA SER A 721 -5.59 -19.75 -34.92
C SER A 721 -6.80 -20.59 -35.34
N GLN A 722 -7.83 -20.65 -34.50
CA GLN A 722 -9.14 -21.26 -34.79
C GLN A 722 -10.20 -20.25 -35.28
N ALA A 723 -9.76 -19.15 -35.88
CA ALA A 723 -10.54 -18.44 -36.89
C ALA A 723 -10.63 -19.29 -38.19
N SER A 724 -11.16 -20.49 -38.03
CA SER A 724 -11.72 -21.42 -39.01
C SER A 724 -12.63 -22.36 -38.21
N SER A 725 -13.79 -21.83 -37.86
CA SER A 725 -15.03 -22.50 -37.42
C SER A 725 -14.88 -23.83 -36.66
N LYS A 726 -14.84 -23.81 -35.31
CA LYS A 726 -15.58 -24.82 -34.48
C LYS A 726 -15.57 -24.60 -32.96
N ILE A 727 -14.67 -23.81 -32.37
CA ILE A 727 -14.57 -23.76 -30.88
C ILE A 727 -15.36 -22.62 -30.23
N ILE A 728 -15.64 -21.51 -30.93
CA ILE A 728 -16.52 -20.44 -30.41
C ILE A 728 -17.99 -20.92 -30.29
N GLY A 729 -18.39 -21.94 -31.05
CA GLY A 729 -19.73 -22.54 -30.97
C GLY A 729 -19.96 -23.34 -29.69
N GLN A 730 -18.99 -24.08 -29.17
CA GLN A 730 -19.22 -24.98 -28.04
C GLN A 730 -19.14 -24.32 -26.66
N LEU A 731 -18.47 -23.18 -26.52
CA LEU A 731 -18.52 -22.35 -25.29
C LEU A 731 -19.67 -21.33 -25.29
N SER A 732 -20.31 -21.07 -26.45
CA SER A 732 -21.47 -20.18 -26.55
C SER A 732 -22.82 -20.88 -26.75
N MET A 733 -22.87 -22.13 -27.24
CA MET A 733 -24.13 -22.84 -27.53
C MET A 733 -24.60 -23.85 -26.46
N SER A 734 -23.92 -24.02 -25.34
CA SER A 734 -24.52 -24.71 -24.17
C SER A 734 -25.51 -23.82 -23.40
N PHE A 735 -25.81 -22.63 -23.94
CA PHE A 735 -26.71 -21.63 -23.36
C PHE A 735 -27.81 -21.28 -24.36
N ASN A 736 -28.72 -22.23 -24.61
CA ASN A 736 -30.15 -22.02 -24.91
C ASN A 736 -30.78 -23.33 -25.40
N GLY A 737 -31.68 -23.92 -24.60
CA GLY A 737 -32.57 -24.99 -25.07
C GLY A 737 -33.11 -25.89 -23.98
N ALA A 738 -34.40 -25.73 -23.65
CA ALA A 738 -35.19 -26.73 -22.94
C ALA A 738 -35.34 -28.02 -23.81
N PRO A 739 -35.58 -29.21 -23.22
CA PRO A 739 -35.36 -30.47 -23.92
C PRO A 739 -36.56 -30.89 -24.76
N ASN A 740 -36.28 -31.48 -25.92
CA ASN A 740 -37.15 -32.47 -26.57
C ASN A 740 -36.33 -33.42 -27.46
N GLY A 741 -36.46 -34.72 -27.20
CA GLY A 741 -36.59 -35.78 -28.22
C GLY A 741 -35.37 -36.22 -29.07
N SER A 742 -34.80 -37.36 -28.67
CA SER A 742 -34.41 -38.55 -29.46
C SER A 742 -33.47 -38.49 -30.68
N ASP A 743 -32.59 -39.50 -30.67
CA ASP A 743 -32.02 -40.29 -31.76
C ASP A 743 -30.54 -40.15 -32.17
N SER A 744 -30.05 -41.32 -32.59
CA SER A 744 -28.68 -41.84 -32.60
C SER A 744 -28.02 -41.73 -33.98
N SER A 745 -26.68 -41.64 -34.02
CA SER A 745 -25.81 -42.42 -34.94
C SER A 745 -24.34 -41.94 -34.92
N SER A 746 -23.46 -42.91 -35.16
CA SER A 746 -21.99 -42.92 -35.12
C SER A 746 -21.31 -42.31 -36.35
N ILE A 747 -20.19 -41.58 -36.17
CA ILE A 747 -19.20 -41.30 -37.25
C ILE A 747 -17.76 -41.41 -36.71
N ALA A 748 -16.92 -42.08 -37.49
CA ALA A 748 -15.54 -42.50 -37.24
C ALA A 748 -14.49 -41.37 -37.25
N ARG A 749 -13.34 -41.63 -36.62
CA ARG A 749 -12.15 -40.75 -36.52
C ARG A 749 -11.16 -41.07 -37.65
N ASP A 750 -10.71 -40.04 -38.38
CA ASP A 750 -9.58 -40.12 -39.31
C ASP A 750 -8.26 -39.67 -38.65
N ASP A 751 -7.19 -40.38 -39.01
CA ASP A 751 -5.89 -40.46 -38.35
C ASP A 751 -4.86 -39.46 -38.92
N ALA A 752 -4.38 -38.55 -38.06
CA ALA A 752 -3.41 -37.49 -38.38
C ALA A 752 -1.99 -38.03 -38.70
N ALA A 753 -1.72 -39.31 -38.44
CA ALA A 753 -0.42 -39.94 -38.63
C ALA A 753 -0.04 -40.21 -40.11
N ALA A 754 -0.97 -40.02 -41.06
CA ALA A 754 -0.71 -40.18 -42.50
C ALA A 754 -0.09 -38.93 -43.15
N TYR A 755 -0.38 -37.73 -42.62
CA TYR A 755 0.06 -36.47 -43.23
C TYR A 755 1.55 -36.17 -42.97
N LEU A 756 2.08 -36.60 -41.82
CA LEU A 756 3.47 -36.32 -41.41
C LEU A 756 4.52 -37.18 -42.12
N ARG A 757 4.13 -38.26 -42.80
CA ARG A 757 5.08 -39.18 -43.44
C ARG A 757 5.55 -38.73 -44.84
N ASN A 758 4.90 -37.74 -45.45
CA ASN A 758 5.18 -37.36 -46.84
C ASN A 758 5.73 -35.94 -47.03
N ALA A 759 6.10 -35.23 -45.95
CA ALA A 759 6.72 -33.90 -46.08
C ALA A 759 8.25 -34.02 -46.24
N SER A 760 8.78 -33.58 -47.37
CA SER A 760 10.22 -33.39 -47.59
C SER A 760 10.52 -31.92 -47.87
N PHE A 761 11.60 -31.39 -47.29
CA PHE A 761 12.05 -30.01 -47.45
C PHE A 761 13.44 -29.98 -48.08
N SER A 762 13.62 -29.19 -49.14
CA SER A 762 14.91 -28.90 -49.77
C SER A 762 15.47 -27.57 -49.27
N ARG A 763 16.80 -27.49 -49.14
CA ARG A 763 17.54 -26.28 -48.76
C ARG A 763 18.19 -25.69 -50.01
N SER A 764 18.02 -24.40 -50.26
CA SER A 764 18.72 -23.69 -51.33
C SER A 764 20.09 -23.20 -50.85
N GLU A 765 21.15 -23.61 -51.56
CA GLU A 765 22.48 -23.02 -51.50
C GLU A 765 22.52 -21.77 -52.39
N ASN A 766 22.82 -20.60 -51.82
CA ASN A 766 23.76 -19.62 -52.38
C ASN A 766 24.03 -18.45 -51.38
N SER A 767 25.30 -18.09 -51.34
CA SER A 767 26.10 -17.28 -50.42
C SER A 767 25.75 -15.77 -50.37
N THR A 768 26.12 -14.98 -49.33
CA THR A 768 27.49 -14.60 -48.93
C THR A 768 27.55 -14.02 -47.51
N ALA A 769 28.64 -14.27 -46.79
CA ALA A 769 28.93 -13.78 -45.44
C ALA A 769 29.96 -12.63 -45.47
N PRO A 770 29.84 -11.58 -44.65
CA PRO A 770 30.94 -10.65 -44.38
C PRO A 770 31.81 -11.17 -43.23
N SER A 771 33.13 -11.03 -43.39
CA SER A 771 34.17 -11.38 -42.43
C SER A 771 34.27 -10.41 -41.26
N ALA A 772 34.76 -10.94 -40.13
CA ALA A 772 35.18 -10.31 -38.87
C ALA A 772 34.17 -10.40 -37.72
N ALA A 773 34.36 -11.43 -36.88
CA ALA A 773 33.78 -11.49 -35.54
C ALA A 773 34.65 -10.63 -34.61
N VAL A 774 34.04 -9.66 -33.93
CA VAL A 774 34.66 -8.86 -32.88
C VAL A 774 34.97 -9.76 -31.69
N THR A 775 36.20 -9.72 -31.17
CA THR A 775 36.59 -10.52 -30.01
C THR A 775 36.51 -9.68 -28.73
N ALA A 776 36.32 -10.35 -27.58
CA ALA A 776 36.27 -9.69 -26.27
C ALA A 776 37.57 -8.94 -25.91
N ALA A 777 38.68 -9.21 -26.61
CA ALA A 777 39.93 -8.47 -26.45
C ALA A 777 39.91 -7.09 -27.14
N ASP A 778 39.09 -6.89 -28.17
CA ASP A 778 38.97 -5.61 -28.89
C ASP A 778 38.16 -4.57 -28.10
N LEU A 779 37.31 -5.03 -27.17
CA LEU A 779 36.50 -4.19 -26.28
C LEU A 779 37.26 -3.65 -25.06
N LEU A 780 38.41 -4.25 -24.71
CA LEU A 780 39.14 -3.94 -23.48
C LEU A 780 40.30 -2.94 -23.68
N ASN A 781 40.70 -2.66 -24.92
CA ASN A 781 41.83 -1.76 -25.23
C ASN A 781 41.41 -0.32 -25.61
N ALA A 782 40.12 0.01 -25.58
CA ALA A 782 39.61 1.32 -26.01
C ALA A 782 39.07 2.17 -24.84
N THR A 783 39.80 2.27 -23.73
CA THR A 783 39.40 3.12 -22.59
C THR A 783 40.53 4.02 -22.11
N SER A 784 40.81 5.10 -22.84
CA SER A 784 41.29 6.34 -22.21
C SER A 784 40.06 7.14 -21.76
N PHE A 785 39.70 7.01 -20.49
CA PHE A 785 38.50 7.61 -19.91
C PHE A 785 38.81 9.04 -19.43
N ASP A 786 38.07 10.05 -19.92
CA ASP A 786 38.19 11.45 -19.51
C ASP A 786 37.04 11.81 -18.55
N PRO A 787 37.32 12.01 -17.24
CA PRO A 787 36.31 12.29 -16.22
C PRO A 787 35.57 13.63 -16.40
N SER A 788 36.08 14.55 -17.21
CA SER A 788 35.48 15.89 -17.41
C SER A 788 34.16 15.86 -18.22
N ARG A 789 33.84 14.72 -18.86
CA ARG A 789 32.61 14.51 -19.65
C ARG A 789 31.43 13.97 -18.86
N LEU A 790 31.61 13.64 -17.58
CA LEU A 790 30.55 13.14 -16.70
C LEU A 790 29.76 14.25 -15.99
N HIS A 791 30.10 15.52 -16.23
CA HIS A 791 29.35 16.65 -15.69
C HIS A 791 28.06 16.87 -16.50
N PRO A 792 26.89 17.07 -15.87
CA PRO A 792 25.58 17.19 -16.52
C PRO A 792 25.39 18.43 -17.43
N MET A 793 26.47 19.18 -17.68
CA MET A 793 26.52 20.36 -18.56
C MET A 793 27.62 20.24 -19.64
N ALA A 794 28.30 19.11 -19.75
CA ALA A 794 29.33 18.87 -20.76
C ALA A 794 28.67 18.67 -22.14
N GLY A 795 28.44 19.77 -22.86
CA GLY A 795 27.86 19.76 -24.21
C GLY A 795 26.96 20.95 -24.53
N ILE A 796 26.70 21.85 -23.58
CA ILE A 796 25.91 23.06 -23.83
C ILE A 796 26.87 24.21 -24.17
N SER A 797 27.34 24.24 -25.41
CA SER A 797 27.88 25.43 -26.03
C SER A 797 27.09 25.71 -27.30
N ASP A 798 26.50 26.91 -27.35
CA ASP A 798 25.78 27.53 -28.46
C ASP A 798 24.34 27.07 -28.73
N ARG A 799 23.44 27.53 -27.85
CA ARG A 799 22.11 28.17 -28.13
C ARG A 799 21.09 27.80 -27.06
N LEU A 800 20.94 28.66 -26.06
CA LEU A 800 19.79 28.70 -25.17
C LEU A 800 19.46 30.18 -24.92
N ASP A 801 18.52 30.70 -25.71
CA ASP A 801 17.90 32.00 -25.47
C ASP A 801 16.98 31.89 -24.25
N TYR A 802 17.42 32.46 -23.13
CA TYR A 802 16.55 32.67 -21.97
C TYR A 802 15.70 33.92 -22.22
N LEU A 803 14.38 33.74 -22.29
CA LEU A 803 13.42 34.83 -22.17
C LEU A 803 13.48 35.38 -20.74
N ALA A 804 14.18 36.50 -20.58
CA ALA A 804 14.02 37.41 -19.47
C ALA A 804 12.61 38.01 -19.54
N LEU A 805 11.78 37.75 -18.52
CA LEU A 805 10.58 38.54 -18.26
C LEU A 805 10.99 39.66 -17.29
N ASP A 806 11.21 40.85 -17.83
CA ASP A 806 11.28 42.09 -17.05
C ASP A 806 9.87 42.43 -16.51
N ASP A 807 9.77 42.62 -15.20
CA ASP A 807 8.56 42.93 -14.42
C ASP A 807 7.98 44.35 -14.65
N GLU A 808 8.36 45.05 -15.71
CA GLU A 808 7.83 46.39 -16.03
C GLU A 808 7.26 46.47 -17.45
N LYS A 809 6.16 45.74 -17.74
CA LYS A 809 5.31 46.06 -18.91
C LYS A 809 3.94 45.36 -19.00
N THR A 810 3.29 45.00 -17.89
CA THR A 810 1.92 44.43 -17.90
C THR A 810 0.81 45.36 -17.41
N ASN A 811 1.04 46.69 -17.43
CA ASN A 811 0.02 47.69 -17.06
C ASN A 811 -0.65 48.41 -18.25
N ALA A 812 -0.74 47.77 -19.41
CA ALA A 812 -1.37 48.38 -20.60
C ALA A 812 -2.41 47.46 -21.26
N LEU A 813 -3.39 46.97 -20.49
CA LEU A 813 -4.65 46.44 -21.02
C LEU A 813 -5.84 46.91 -20.17
N PRO A 814 -6.94 47.41 -20.78
CA PRO A 814 -8.07 47.94 -20.02
C PRO A 814 -8.80 46.80 -19.29
N GLY A 815 -8.89 46.87 -17.96
CA GLY A 815 -9.64 45.91 -17.12
C GLY A 815 -8.85 45.25 -15.97
N ALA A 816 -7.55 45.50 -15.84
CA ALA A 816 -6.70 44.91 -14.78
C ALA A 816 -6.82 45.60 -13.41
N GLY A 817 -8.04 45.92 -12.97
CA GLY A 817 -8.28 46.74 -11.79
C GLY A 817 -9.50 46.35 -10.97
N THR A 818 -9.87 45.06 -10.89
CA THR A 818 -10.90 44.58 -9.95
C THR A 818 -10.69 43.11 -9.59
N ALA A 819 -10.58 42.82 -8.30
CA ALA A 819 -10.65 41.46 -7.75
C ALA A 819 -12.12 41.03 -7.72
N LEU A 820 -12.55 40.26 -8.74
CA LEU A 820 -13.69 39.32 -8.80
C LEU A 820 -14.05 39.11 -10.29
N PRO A 821 -13.96 37.89 -10.87
CA PRO A 821 -14.53 37.62 -12.18
C PRO A 821 -16.06 37.49 -12.08
N SER A 822 -16.76 38.24 -12.94
CA SER A 822 -18.22 38.28 -13.05
C SER A 822 -18.81 36.94 -13.51
N ARG A 823 -19.88 36.52 -12.83
CA ARG A 823 -20.70 35.32 -13.08
C ARG A 823 -21.53 35.41 -14.37
N GLY A 824 -21.74 34.25 -15.00
CA GLY A 824 -23.01 33.90 -15.66
C GLY A 824 -23.94 33.22 -14.65
N TRP A 825 -25.18 33.70 -14.56
CA TRP A 825 -26.20 33.35 -13.57
C TRP A 825 -27.16 32.26 -14.06
N SER A 826 -27.35 31.20 -13.26
CA SER A 826 -28.68 30.71 -12.84
C SER A 826 -28.52 29.77 -11.64
N ASP A 827 -29.33 30.03 -10.62
CA ASP A 827 -29.59 29.29 -9.37
C ASP A 827 -28.72 29.63 -8.13
N ASP A 828 -28.91 30.86 -7.66
CA ASP A 828 -28.73 31.25 -6.25
C ASP A 828 -30.04 31.02 -5.48
N LEU A 829 -29.97 30.26 -4.37
CA LEU A 829 -30.74 30.52 -3.14
C LEU A 829 -30.13 29.76 -1.95
N CYS A 830 -29.04 30.30 -1.42
CA CYS A 830 -28.67 30.38 0.02
C CYS A 830 -27.16 30.67 0.19
N TYR A 831 -26.73 31.89 -0.15
CA TYR A 831 -25.48 32.46 0.38
C TYR A 831 -25.79 33.84 0.95
N GLY A 832 -26.10 33.89 2.24
CA GLY A 832 -26.42 35.13 2.95
C GLY A 832 -26.32 35.07 4.49
N THR A 833 -25.71 34.02 5.06
CA THR A 833 -25.72 33.81 6.53
C THR A 833 -24.37 33.46 7.16
N GLY A 834 -23.32 33.17 6.36
CA GLY A 834 -22.03 32.71 6.88
C GLY A 834 -21.08 33.82 7.34
N THR A 835 -21.05 34.95 6.65
CA THR A 835 -20.09 36.05 6.94
C THR A 835 -20.51 36.88 8.16
N THR A 836 -21.81 37.07 8.40
CA THR A 836 -22.30 37.83 9.56
C THR A 836 -22.10 37.06 10.88
N TYR A 837 -22.11 35.72 10.86
CA TYR A 837 -21.89 34.91 12.06
C TYR A 837 -20.45 34.96 12.58
N LEU A 838 -19.47 34.99 11.66
CA LEU A 838 -18.05 35.13 12.03
C LEU A 838 -17.78 36.51 12.64
N SER A 839 -18.31 37.59 12.07
CA SER A 839 -18.15 38.95 12.63
C SER A 839 -18.78 39.10 14.02
N VAL A 840 -19.92 38.44 14.28
CA VAL A 840 -20.60 38.48 15.59
C VAL A 840 -19.90 37.60 16.64
N LEU A 841 -19.25 36.50 16.24
CA LEU A 841 -18.41 35.69 17.12
C LEU A 841 -17.09 36.39 17.49
N PHE A 842 -16.42 37.03 16.53
CA PHE A 842 -15.19 37.80 16.80
C PHE A 842 -15.47 39.07 17.64
N GLY A 843 -16.61 39.73 17.43
CA GLY A 843 -17.00 40.91 18.23
C GLY A 843 -17.38 40.60 19.69
N LYS A 844 -17.77 39.36 20.01
CA LYS A 844 -18.08 38.93 21.39
C LYS A 844 -16.85 38.43 22.15
N VAL A 845 -15.85 37.89 21.46
CA VAL A 845 -14.59 37.44 22.08
C VAL A 845 -13.70 38.63 22.47
N SER A 846 -13.65 39.70 21.64
CA SER A 846 -12.93 40.94 21.99
C SER A 846 -13.43 41.57 23.29
N ARG A 847 -14.74 41.61 23.54
CA ARG A 847 -15.30 42.14 24.80
C ARG A 847 -15.02 41.28 26.03
N LEU A 848 -14.75 39.98 25.85
CA LEU A 848 -14.39 39.09 26.96
C LEU A 848 -12.92 39.24 27.35
N VAL A 849 -12.04 39.49 26.37
CA VAL A 849 -10.61 39.77 26.58
C VAL A 849 -10.42 41.10 27.30
N ASP A 850 -11.19 42.13 26.96
CA ASP A 850 -11.17 43.42 27.67
C ASP A 850 -11.71 43.30 29.11
N PHE A 851 -12.70 42.44 29.36
CA PHE A 851 -13.22 42.17 30.70
C PHE A 851 -12.23 41.38 31.58
N MET A 852 -11.42 40.50 30.97
CA MET A 852 -10.38 39.74 31.68
C MET A 852 -9.11 40.56 31.93
N ALA A 853 -8.76 41.50 31.04
CA ALA A 853 -7.69 42.47 31.28
C ALA A 853 -8.00 43.40 32.46
N PHE A 854 -9.27 43.79 32.64
CA PHE A 854 -9.70 44.62 33.78
C PHE A 854 -9.61 43.89 35.13
N LYS A 855 -9.65 42.55 35.14
CA LYS A 855 -9.54 41.74 36.37
C LYS A 855 -8.10 41.47 36.79
N LYS A 856 -7.12 41.65 35.89
CA LYS A 856 -5.68 41.43 36.16
C LYS A 856 -4.98 42.66 36.77
N VAL A 857 -5.64 43.81 36.83
CA VAL A 857 -5.16 45.06 37.46
C VAL A 857 -5.55 45.17 38.95
N MET A 858 -6.37 44.25 39.47
CA MET A 858 -6.91 44.30 40.85
C MET A 858 -6.27 43.29 41.84
N HIS A 859 -5.10 42.74 41.52
CA HIS A 859 -4.35 41.90 42.48
C HIS A 859 -2.87 42.28 42.49
N ASP A 860 -2.56 43.38 43.18
CA ASP A 860 -1.22 43.70 43.68
C ASP A 860 -1.19 43.35 45.18
N PRO A 861 -0.45 42.32 45.62
CA PRO A 861 -0.32 41.97 47.02
C PRO A 861 0.84 42.76 47.65
N SER A 862 0.67 44.07 47.81
CA SER A 862 1.63 44.91 48.52
C SER A 862 0.99 46.08 49.28
N ARG A 863 -0.05 45.81 50.09
CA ARG A 863 -0.50 46.76 51.13
C ARG A 863 -1.13 46.02 52.31
N SER A 864 -0.34 45.85 53.37
CA SER A 864 -0.81 45.52 54.71
C SER A 864 -1.63 46.67 55.29
N LEU A 865 -2.76 46.38 55.94
CA LEU A 865 -3.23 47.14 57.09
C LEU A 865 -4.19 46.26 57.91
N ALA A 866 -3.83 46.12 59.19
CA ALA A 866 -4.55 45.42 60.24
C ALA A 866 -5.92 46.08 60.53
N LEU A 867 -6.85 45.29 61.10
CA LEU A 867 -7.60 45.66 62.32
C LEU A 867 -8.49 44.51 62.81
N ASP A 868 -8.56 44.45 64.13
CA ASP A 868 -9.10 43.43 65.03
C ASP A 868 -10.63 43.28 65.08
N SER A 869 -11.05 42.14 65.66
CA SER A 869 -12.22 41.89 66.52
C SER A 869 -13.64 42.24 66.03
N VAL A 870 -14.54 41.26 65.95
CA VAL A 870 -15.44 40.75 67.01
C VAL A 870 -15.96 39.38 66.61
#